data_AF-A0AAW6PBP5-F1
#
_entry.id   AF-A0AAW6PBP5-F1
#
_cell.length_a   1.000
_cell.length_b   1.000
_cell.length_c   1.000
_cell.angle_alpha   90.00
_cell.angle_beta   90.00
_cell.angle_gamma   90.00
#
_symmetry.space_group_name_H-M   'P 1'
#
loop_
_entity.id
_entity.type
_entity.pdbx_description
1 polymer ?
#
loop_
_entity_poly.entity_id
_entity_poly.type
_entity_poly.pdbx_seq_one_letter_code
_entity_poly.pdbx_strand_id
1 'polypeptide(L)'
;MVNQPNDINPLVSVVMPAYKAAYLKEALQSLQDQTYRPLELVICDDCRTDEVRAVVDEYRGILDFPVHYSYNETRLHESKNLAKCVSLASGEYLKFLYDDDVLHPECVERMVDAMRERPGIELVSSRRRRIDDQGRQLPDILATALPFVEDALVDGIGLTSFLAEHTVNFIGEPSTVLCRREAVAAFGDQVMALNGVPIRWVGDLALYVKLLQKGDLAFLSAPLVDFRVSREQFSQLGRDKPGIGDKGHQDFRQAVRDLGWYIEGGDQLVGVSPLHREQVPERVDLLAALRQAHALSEMTERLDEWLAARKPSPIQKRLIDEHLRANGLGVHVEVLLPAGEDAAALQATLDSLAVAAQLYPNVSVTLLGAQTQAVDSGLRLRHQPVGNDGLASAINEALRSSTADWVVLAGAGDLFTASGLMVAGLELMGAGGCRAVSTDLVLRGEDGREGPAMRPDFNLDLLISFPTSLAHHCLFNREAILQIGGFDGEYPQALELDLLLRLVEQGGLDGLAHLSEPLLSTAAPSLQANPDEERTLQRHLAARGYGQARVQSHLPGRYHIDYGHAAQPPVSILIVLRDQLAAVQRCVMSLLEHTAYPNYEILLVDNASENPATRQWLEGVEQMAAERVRVLRSGEPLADAHLKNLAAAHARGDYLLLLRPETAVFQGEWLGELVNQAQRPEVGVVGARTIDGDGRITHAGLVLGLRGVAGHAFIGEDMNATGYMNRLQVAQNYSAVSDGCLMIRKALFDELGGLDEGDFAERGADVDLCLRAGEAGYLVSWTPHATLLHSQVPEAEPVELQDAFYARWLPRLARDPAYNPNFSLVRARGGFVLTDTQLTFRPLAWQPLPTVLAHFADTFGCGHYRVIQPFLAQREQGLIEGVVTHGLLHVADLERFSPDVVLLQRQIGDERLDAMRRMKAFSRAFKVYELDDYLPNLPLKNQHREHMPKDILRSLRRGLGYVDRFVVSTEALAEAFSDLHPDIRVAYNRLAPGWWGGLQPSQRRRSAKPRVGWAGGVSHTGDLELIADVVKELANEVEWVFFGMCPERIRPYVHEFHPGLPIQQYPAKLASLDLDLALAPLEDNLFNQCKSNLRLLEYGACGFPVVCSDNRAYAGDLPATRVKNRFRDWVEAIRMHLADLDATARMGDELRDRVRAEWMLQGDNLQTWHRAWQPD
;
A
#
# COMPACT_ATOMS: atom_id res chain seq x y z
N MET A 1 -30.31 -13.62 40.34
CA MET A 1 -30.86 -14.87 39.76
C MET A 1 -32.27 -15.08 40.28
N VAL A 2 -33.27 -14.71 39.48
CA VAL A 2 -34.65 -15.17 39.60
C VAL A 2 -34.82 -16.12 38.41
N ASN A 3 -35.05 -17.41 38.67
CA ASN A 3 -35.40 -18.38 37.64
C ASN A 3 -36.74 -17.97 37.02
N GLN A 4 -36.73 -17.53 35.76
CA GLN A 4 -37.90 -17.57 34.89
C GLN A 4 -37.95 -18.93 34.16
N PRO A 5 -39.16 -19.42 33.85
CA PRO A 5 -39.39 -20.81 33.48
C PRO A 5 -39.12 -21.08 31.99
N ASN A 6 -38.39 -22.17 31.69
CA ASN A 6 -38.24 -22.83 30.38
C ASN A 6 -38.44 -21.94 29.14
N ASP A 7 -37.42 -21.18 28.79
CA ASP A 7 -37.33 -20.56 27.47
C ASP A 7 -36.94 -21.65 26.46
N ILE A 8 -37.92 -22.22 25.77
CA ILE A 8 -37.65 -23.14 24.69
C ILE A 8 -37.00 -22.32 23.58
N ASN A 9 -35.71 -22.56 23.32
CA ASN A 9 -35.00 -21.91 22.21
C ASN A 9 -35.80 -22.08 20.90
N PRO A 10 -36.12 -20.99 20.19
CA PRO A 10 -36.99 -21.04 19.02
C PRO A 10 -36.36 -21.81 17.85
N LEU A 11 -37.19 -22.50 17.07
CA LEU A 11 -36.71 -23.19 15.86
C LEU A 11 -36.24 -22.16 14.83
N VAL A 12 -35.03 -22.32 14.31
CA VAL A 12 -34.47 -21.52 13.20
C VAL A 12 -34.44 -22.40 11.95
N SER A 13 -35.13 -21.96 10.89
CA SER A 13 -35.01 -22.60 9.58
C SER A 13 -33.85 -22.00 8.82
N VAL A 14 -32.85 -22.82 8.51
CA VAL A 14 -31.79 -22.45 7.59
C VAL A 14 -32.26 -22.72 6.17
N VAL A 15 -32.46 -21.66 5.39
CA VAL A 15 -32.96 -21.74 4.01
C VAL A 15 -31.83 -21.59 3.00
N MET A 16 -31.72 -22.56 2.09
CA MET A 16 -30.63 -22.68 1.12
C MET A 16 -31.16 -22.84 -0.31
N PRO A 17 -31.19 -21.76 -1.11
CA PRO A 17 -31.42 -21.86 -2.54
C PRO A 17 -30.13 -22.35 -3.23
N ALA A 18 -30.02 -23.65 -3.51
CA ALA A 18 -28.82 -24.27 -4.08
C ALA A 18 -28.87 -24.31 -5.62
N TYR A 19 -27.73 -24.11 -6.28
CA TYR A 19 -27.56 -24.22 -7.73
C TYR A 19 -26.28 -24.96 -8.15
N LYS A 20 -25.25 -25.00 -7.30
CA LYS A 20 -23.95 -25.64 -7.56
C LYS A 20 -23.47 -26.45 -6.34
N ALA A 21 -22.64 -27.46 -6.60
CA ALA A 21 -22.13 -28.35 -5.54
C ALA A 21 -20.68 -28.04 -5.10
N ALA A 22 -19.96 -27.16 -5.81
CA ALA A 22 -18.52 -26.96 -5.67
C ALA A 22 -18.05 -26.72 -4.22
N TYR A 23 -18.83 -25.96 -3.44
CA TYR A 23 -18.51 -25.57 -2.06
C TYR A 23 -19.58 -26.01 -1.05
N LEU A 24 -20.59 -26.77 -1.50
CA LEU A 24 -21.75 -27.12 -0.69
C LEU A 24 -21.38 -27.96 0.54
N LYS A 25 -20.33 -28.79 0.45
CA LYS A 25 -19.82 -29.55 1.59
C LYS A 25 -19.34 -28.65 2.73
N GLU A 26 -18.61 -27.59 2.39
CA GLU A 26 -18.09 -26.62 3.37
C GLU A 26 -19.25 -25.86 4.04
N ALA A 27 -20.25 -25.43 3.24
CA ALA A 27 -21.45 -24.78 3.75
C ALA A 27 -22.24 -25.68 4.72
N LEU A 28 -22.49 -26.95 4.36
CA LEU A 28 -23.19 -27.91 5.21
C LEU A 28 -22.40 -28.28 6.47
N GLN A 29 -21.08 -28.40 6.37
CA GLN A 29 -20.22 -28.63 7.54
C GLN A 29 -20.30 -27.44 8.51
N SER A 30 -20.26 -26.21 8.00
CA SER A 30 -20.38 -25.00 8.82
C SER A 30 -21.69 -24.92 9.60
N LEU A 31 -22.76 -25.52 9.05
CA LEU A 31 -24.05 -25.62 9.71
C LEU A 31 -24.06 -26.71 10.80
N GLN A 32 -23.41 -27.85 10.56
CA GLN A 32 -23.20 -28.88 11.58
C GLN A 32 -22.43 -28.35 12.79
N ASP A 33 -21.45 -27.47 12.52
CA ASP A 33 -20.56 -26.90 13.53
C ASP A 33 -21.22 -25.78 14.35
N GLN A 34 -22.47 -25.40 14.06
CA GLN A 34 -23.17 -24.38 14.85
C GLN A 34 -23.31 -24.79 16.31
N THR A 35 -23.29 -23.84 17.23
CA THR A 35 -23.58 -24.06 18.67
C THR A 35 -25.09 -24.12 18.95
N TYR A 36 -25.89 -23.43 18.13
CA TYR A 36 -27.35 -23.43 18.20
C TYR A 36 -27.93 -24.73 17.61
N ARG A 37 -28.82 -25.39 18.35
CA ARG A 37 -29.34 -26.73 17.99
C ARG A 37 -30.78 -26.84 17.49
N PRO A 38 -31.76 -26.01 17.90
CA PRO A 38 -33.10 -26.09 17.31
C PRO A 38 -33.07 -25.50 15.90
N LEU A 39 -32.52 -26.29 14.99
CA LEU A 39 -32.33 -26.01 13.58
C LEU A 39 -33.20 -26.94 12.74
N GLU A 40 -33.56 -26.48 11.56
CA GLU A 40 -33.90 -27.33 10.42
C GLU A 40 -33.22 -26.74 9.18
N LEU A 41 -32.92 -27.58 8.19
CA LEU A 41 -32.33 -27.15 6.92
C LEU A 41 -33.33 -27.37 5.79
N VAL A 42 -33.63 -26.33 5.02
CA VAL A 42 -34.52 -26.37 3.86
C VAL A 42 -33.72 -26.01 2.61
N ILE A 43 -33.46 -27.01 1.77
CA ILE A 43 -32.72 -26.87 0.51
C ILE A 43 -33.70 -26.95 -0.66
N CYS A 44 -33.76 -25.90 -1.48
CA CYS A 44 -34.40 -25.99 -2.79
C CYS A 44 -33.34 -25.97 -3.90
N ASP A 45 -33.29 -27.05 -4.67
CA ASP A 45 -32.23 -27.35 -5.63
C ASP A 45 -32.62 -26.98 -7.07
N ASP A 46 -31.86 -26.03 -7.63
CA ASP A 46 -31.93 -25.50 -8.99
C ASP A 46 -30.79 -26.01 -9.90
N CYS A 47 -29.99 -26.98 -9.41
CA CYS A 47 -28.88 -27.59 -10.15
C CYS A 47 -29.38 -28.38 -11.36
N ARG A 48 -28.59 -28.40 -12.45
CA ARG A 48 -28.94 -29.14 -13.68
C ARG A 48 -28.44 -30.58 -13.70
N THR A 49 -27.60 -30.93 -12.74
CA THR A 49 -27.02 -32.26 -12.55
C THR A 49 -27.41 -32.78 -11.17
N ASP A 50 -27.14 -34.06 -10.88
CA ASP A 50 -27.44 -34.66 -9.58
C ASP A 50 -26.37 -34.33 -8.50
N GLU A 51 -25.47 -33.37 -8.76
CA GLU A 51 -24.33 -33.08 -7.90
C GLU A 51 -24.74 -32.52 -6.53
N VAL A 52 -25.70 -31.58 -6.48
CA VAL A 52 -26.24 -31.05 -5.23
C VAL A 52 -26.94 -32.16 -4.44
N ARG A 53 -27.81 -32.94 -5.11
CA ARG A 53 -28.49 -34.08 -4.50
C ARG A 53 -27.51 -35.07 -3.86
N ALA A 54 -26.44 -35.42 -4.57
CA ALA A 54 -25.44 -36.37 -4.08
C ALA A 54 -24.78 -35.88 -2.78
N VAL A 55 -24.43 -34.59 -2.71
CA VAL A 55 -23.86 -33.98 -1.50
C VAL A 55 -24.88 -33.93 -0.36
N VAL A 56 -26.14 -33.58 -0.64
CA VAL A 56 -27.20 -33.54 0.38
C VAL A 56 -27.49 -34.93 0.95
N ASP A 57 -27.55 -35.96 0.11
CA ASP A 57 -27.76 -37.35 0.55
C ASP A 57 -26.58 -37.86 1.41
N GLU A 58 -25.35 -37.45 1.10
CA GLU A 58 -24.15 -37.72 1.92
C GLU A 58 -24.28 -37.09 3.33
N TYR A 59 -24.70 -35.83 3.40
CA TYR A 59 -24.81 -35.09 4.66
C TYR A 59 -26.06 -35.41 5.48
N ARG A 60 -27.10 -36.02 4.89
CA ARG A 60 -28.32 -36.39 5.63
C ARG A 60 -28.05 -37.37 6.79
N GLY A 61 -26.96 -38.15 6.71
CA GLY A 61 -26.51 -39.02 7.80
C GLY A 61 -25.53 -38.37 8.79
N ILE A 62 -25.05 -37.17 8.50
CA ILE A 62 -24.08 -36.41 9.29
C ILE A 62 -24.79 -35.35 10.14
N LEU A 63 -25.80 -34.70 9.55
CA LEU A 63 -26.53 -33.61 10.18
C LEU A 63 -27.42 -34.11 11.33
N ASP A 64 -27.29 -33.50 12.51
CA ASP A 64 -28.04 -33.88 13.71
C ASP A 64 -29.41 -33.20 13.85
N PHE A 65 -29.87 -32.51 12.79
CA PHE A 65 -31.15 -31.82 12.68
C PHE A 65 -31.90 -32.17 11.37
N PRO A 66 -33.23 -31.91 11.28
CA PRO A 66 -34.02 -32.24 10.10
C PRO A 66 -33.54 -31.55 8.81
N VAL A 67 -33.47 -32.31 7.71
CA VAL A 67 -33.10 -31.81 6.37
C VAL A 67 -34.26 -32.04 5.40
N HIS A 68 -34.79 -30.95 4.86
CA HIS A 68 -35.84 -30.91 3.85
C HIS A 68 -35.24 -30.55 2.50
N TYR A 69 -35.20 -31.51 1.57
CA TYR A 69 -34.69 -31.30 0.21
C TYR A 69 -35.83 -31.29 -0.81
N SER A 70 -35.86 -30.26 -1.67
CA SER A 70 -36.82 -30.13 -2.77
C SER A 70 -36.12 -29.81 -4.08
N TYR A 71 -36.21 -30.71 -5.06
CA TYR A 71 -35.69 -30.46 -6.41
C TYR A 71 -36.70 -29.67 -7.26
N ASN A 72 -36.20 -28.73 -8.07
CA ASN A 72 -37.01 -27.96 -9.02
C ASN A 72 -36.93 -28.56 -10.43
N GLU A 73 -38.03 -29.12 -10.92
CA GLU A 73 -38.11 -29.65 -12.30
C GLU A 73 -37.80 -28.57 -13.36
N THR A 74 -38.17 -27.32 -13.08
CA THR A 74 -37.82 -26.14 -13.88
C THR A 74 -37.06 -25.16 -13.01
N ARG A 75 -35.96 -24.61 -13.54
CA ARG A 75 -35.11 -23.67 -12.81
C ARG A 75 -35.92 -22.46 -12.39
N LEU A 76 -36.02 -22.23 -11.08
CA LEU A 76 -36.80 -21.13 -10.52
C LEU A 76 -36.02 -19.82 -10.46
N HIS A 77 -34.69 -19.91 -10.51
CA HIS A 77 -33.75 -18.82 -10.27
C HIS A 77 -33.88 -18.26 -8.84
N GLU A 78 -32.90 -17.47 -8.42
CA GLU A 78 -32.69 -17.03 -7.04
C GLU A 78 -33.97 -16.63 -6.28
N SER A 79 -34.69 -15.61 -6.75
CA SER A 79 -35.85 -15.06 -6.02
C SER A 79 -36.96 -16.09 -5.78
N LYS A 80 -37.34 -16.88 -6.80
CA LYS A 80 -38.44 -17.85 -6.64
C LYS A 80 -37.97 -19.11 -5.93
N ASN A 81 -36.70 -19.49 -6.12
CA ASN A 81 -36.11 -20.60 -5.38
C ASN A 81 -36.04 -20.27 -3.88
N LEU A 82 -35.65 -19.05 -3.54
CA LEU A 82 -35.67 -18.57 -2.17
C LEU A 82 -37.09 -18.50 -1.59
N ALA A 83 -38.06 -17.93 -2.33
CA ALA A 83 -39.46 -17.88 -1.90
C ALA A 83 -40.01 -19.30 -1.62
N LYS A 84 -39.64 -20.28 -2.44
CA LYS A 84 -39.97 -21.69 -2.21
C LYS A 84 -39.34 -22.22 -0.92
N CYS A 85 -38.06 -21.94 -0.64
CA CYS A 85 -37.42 -22.31 0.63
C CYS A 85 -38.21 -21.72 1.82
N VAL A 86 -38.54 -20.43 1.77
CA VAL A 86 -39.30 -19.74 2.83
C VAL A 86 -40.68 -20.37 3.03
N SER A 87 -41.35 -20.79 1.96
CA SER A 87 -42.68 -21.43 2.04
C SER A 87 -42.66 -22.82 2.71
N LEU A 88 -41.50 -23.50 2.66
CA LEU A 88 -41.30 -24.83 3.23
C LEU A 88 -40.74 -24.79 4.66
N ALA A 89 -40.24 -23.63 5.11
CA ALA A 89 -39.69 -23.41 6.44
C ALA A 89 -40.79 -23.39 7.52
N SER A 90 -40.50 -24.01 8.67
CA SER A 90 -41.39 -24.16 9.82
C SER A 90 -40.94 -23.39 11.07
N GLY A 91 -39.71 -22.88 11.09
CA GLY A 91 -39.10 -22.14 12.20
C GLY A 91 -39.76 -20.78 12.48
N GLU A 92 -39.50 -20.26 13.68
CA GLU A 92 -39.87 -18.89 14.05
C GLU A 92 -38.98 -17.88 13.31
N TYR A 93 -37.69 -18.18 13.21
CA TYR A 93 -36.70 -17.38 12.51
C TYR A 93 -36.21 -18.06 11.25
N LEU A 94 -35.81 -17.25 10.27
CA LEU A 94 -35.08 -17.67 9.08
C LEU A 94 -33.64 -17.23 9.19
N LYS A 95 -32.73 -18.18 8.99
CA LYS A 95 -31.33 -17.92 8.67
C LYS A 95 -31.11 -18.29 7.21
N PHE A 96 -30.49 -17.44 6.42
CA PHE A 96 -30.14 -17.80 5.05
C PHE A 96 -28.73 -18.39 5.03
N LEU A 97 -28.49 -19.35 4.12
CA LEU A 97 -27.16 -19.87 3.84
C LEU A 97 -27.09 -20.26 2.36
N TYR A 98 -26.24 -19.59 1.59
CA TYR A 98 -26.05 -19.90 0.17
C TYR A 98 -24.99 -21.01 0.01
N ASP A 99 -25.00 -21.68 -1.14
CA ASP A 99 -24.28 -22.94 -1.36
C ASP A 99 -22.73 -22.82 -1.41
N ASP A 100 -22.19 -21.62 -1.22
CA ASP A 100 -20.76 -21.33 -1.25
C ASP A 100 -20.21 -20.53 -0.05
N ASP A 101 -21.07 -20.13 0.89
CA ASP A 101 -20.68 -19.38 2.09
C ASP A 101 -20.52 -20.29 3.33
N VAL A 102 -19.79 -19.81 4.33
CA VAL A 102 -19.46 -20.56 5.56
C VAL A 102 -19.89 -19.77 6.78
N LEU A 103 -20.66 -20.39 7.68
CA LEU A 103 -21.06 -19.82 8.96
C LEU A 103 -20.02 -20.13 10.05
N HIS A 104 -19.73 -19.17 10.93
CA HIS A 104 -18.91 -19.43 12.12
C HIS A 104 -19.74 -20.17 13.19
N PRO A 105 -19.13 -20.98 14.07
CA PRO A 105 -19.85 -21.83 15.02
C PRO A 105 -20.93 -21.11 15.86
N GLU A 106 -20.67 -19.87 16.30
CA GLU A 106 -21.58 -19.11 17.15
C GLU A 106 -22.58 -18.23 16.36
N CYS A 107 -22.63 -18.35 15.03
CA CYS A 107 -23.37 -17.44 14.17
C CYS A 107 -24.87 -17.41 14.49
N VAL A 108 -25.54 -18.56 14.49
CA VAL A 108 -27.00 -18.61 14.69
C VAL A 108 -27.36 -18.20 16.12
N GLU A 109 -26.61 -18.67 17.12
CA GLU A 109 -26.85 -18.36 18.53
C GLU A 109 -26.80 -16.85 18.79
N ARG A 110 -25.71 -16.19 18.40
CA ARG A 110 -25.56 -14.74 18.61
C ARG A 110 -26.61 -13.92 17.86
N MET A 111 -27.01 -14.36 16.67
CA MET A 111 -28.05 -13.65 15.90
C MET A 111 -29.44 -13.83 16.48
N VAL A 112 -29.75 -14.99 17.06
CA VAL A 112 -31.01 -15.20 17.81
C VAL A 112 -31.04 -14.36 19.07
N ASP A 113 -29.92 -14.29 19.81
CA ASP A 113 -29.84 -13.47 21.01
C ASP A 113 -30.09 -11.99 20.70
N ALA A 114 -29.43 -11.46 19.66
CA ALA A 114 -29.65 -10.09 19.19
C ALA A 114 -31.11 -9.84 18.76
N MET A 115 -31.75 -10.79 18.06
CA MET A 115 -33.15 -10.67 17.64
C MET A 115 -34.12 -10.56 18.83
N ARG A 116 -33.78 -11.17 19.96
CA ARG A 116 -34.62 -11.23 21.16
C ARG A 116 -34.36 -10.09 22.14
N GLU A 117 -33.29 -9.32 21.92
CA GLU A 117 -32.79 -8.34 22.87
C GLU A 117 -33.73 -7.15 23.05
N ARG A 118 -34.34 -6.66 21.95
CA ARG A 118 -35.27 -5.52 22.00
C ARG A 118 -36.53 -5.77 21.17
N PRO A 119 -37.72 -5.39 21.67
CA PRO A 119 -38.93 -5.37 20.86
C PRO A 119 -38.79 -4.28 19.78
N GLY A 120 -38.79 -4.69 18.50
CA GLY A 120 -38.66 -3.76 17.37
C GLY A 120 -37.53 -4.11 16.38
N ILE A 121 -36.69 -5.08 16.70
CA ILE A 121 -35.70 -5.61 15.74
C ILE A 121 -36.42 -6.54 14.75
N GLU A 122 -36.29 -6.23 13.46
CA GLU A 122 -36.90 -7.01 12.36
C GLU A 122 -35.84 -7.73 11.51
N LEU A 123 -34.60 -7.25 11.57
CA LEU A 123 -33.46 -7.78 10.84
C LEU A 123 -32.24 -7.81 11.75
N VAL A 124 -31.54 -8.94 11.78
CA VAL A 124 -30.20 -9.05 12.37
C VAL A 124 -29.22 -9.32 11.25
N SER A 125 -28.10 -8.61 11.25
CA SER A 125 -26.95 -8.93 10.40
C SER A 125 -25.66 -8.96 11.21
N SER A 126 -24.59 -9.43 10.59
CA SER A 126 -23.25 -9.49 11.18
C SER A 126 -22.20 -9.00 10.19
N ARG A 127 -21.05 -8.59 10.71
CA ARG A 127 -19.86 -8.42 9.88
C ARG A 127 -19.57 -9.73 9.15
N ARG A 128 -19.06 -9.62 7.93
CA ARG A 128 -18.60 -10.75 7.12
C ARG A 128 -17.13 -10.59 6.74
N ARG A 129 -16.41 -11.69 6.61
CA ARG A 129 -15.09 -11.71 5.98
C ARG A 129 -15.24 -12.17 4.54
N ARG A 130 -14.51 -11.56 3.62
CA ARG A 130 -14.42 -12.07 2.25
C ARG A 130 -13.37 -13.17 2.20
N ILE A 131 -13.65 -14.25 1.49
CA ILE A 131 -12.68 -15.33 1.23
C ILE A 131 -12.61 -15.67 -0.26
N ASP A 132 -11.45 -16.13 -0.74
CA ASP A 132 -11.27 -16.59 -2.12
C ASP A 132 -11.71 -18.05 -2.34
N ASP A 133 -11.46 -18.57 -3.55
CA ASP A 133 -11.73 -19.97 -3.92
C ASP A 133 -11.03 -21.01 -3.02
N GLN A 134 -9.97 -20.61 -2.30
CA GLN A 134 -9.18 -21.47 -1.41
C GLN A 134 -9.50 -21.22 0.07
N GLY A 135 -10.45 -20.35 0.39
CA GLY A 135 -10.78 -19.98 1.78
C GLY A 135 -9.82 -18.97 2.40
N ARG A 136 -8.94 -18.34 1.61
CA ARG A 136 -8.04 -17.30 2.12
C ARG A 136 -8.77 -15.96 2.19
N GLN A 137 -8.54 -15.21 3.26
CA GLN A 137 -9.14 -13.90 3.46
C GLN A 137 -8.79 -12.93 2.32
N LEU A 138 -9.79 -12.14 1.90
CA LEU A 138 -9.67 -11.06 0.94
C LEU A 138 -9.92 -9.71 1.62
N PRO A 139 -9.31 -8.63 1.12
CA PRO A 139 -9.46 -7.30 1.71
C PRO A 139 -10.90 -6.80 1.80
N ASP A 140 -11.19 -5.96 2.79
CA ASP A 140 -12.48 -5.28 2.85
C ASP A 140 -12.69 -4.36 1.64
N ILE A 141 -13.90 -4.36 1.08
CA ILE A 141 -14.39 -3.31 0.19
C ILE A 141 -15.29 -2.35 0.99
N LEU A 142 -15.66 -1.22 0.40
CA LEU A 142 -16.59 -0.28 1.05
C LEU A 142 -17.87 -0.94 1.60
N ALA A 143 -18.37 -1.98 0.92
CA ALA A 143 -19.55 -2.74 1.33
C ALA A 143 -19.30 -3.83 2.40
N THR A 144 -18.06 -4.13 2.77
CA THR A 144 -17.73 -5.09 3.86
C THR A 144 -17.02 -4.43 5.04
N ALA A 145 -16.60 -3.17 4.89
CA ALA A 145 -16.08 -2.36 5.98
C ALA A 145 -17.10 -2.24 7.12
N LEU A 146 -16.62 -2.32 8.37
CA LEU A 146 -17.44 -2.22 9.57
C LEU A 146 -17.51 -0.76 10.04
N PRO A 147 -18.66 -0.06 9.91
CA PRO A 147 -18.78 1.35 10.29
C PRO A 147 -18.98 1.57 11.80
N PHE A 148 -19.03 0.51 12.61
CA PHE A 148 -19.34 0.56 14.04
C PHE A 148 -18.16 0.06 14.88
N VAL A 149 -18.02 0.62 16.08
CA VAL A 149 -16.98 0.22 17.04
C VAL A 149 -17.41 -1.02 17.84
N GLU A 150 -18.71 -1.18 18.07
CA GLU A 150 -19.32 -2.29 18.82
C GLU A 150 -20.63 -2.75 18.13
N ASP A 151 -21.32 -3.73 18.72
CA ASP A 151 -22.64 -4.19 18.23
C ASP A 151 -23.64 -3.04 18.27
N ALA A 152 -24.33 -2.80 17.15
CA ALA A 152 -25.11 -1.58 16.93
C ALA A 152 -26.57 -1.88 16.59
N LEU A 153 -27.47 -1.03 17.09
CA LEU A 153 -28.85 -0.91 16.65
C LEU A 153 -28.94 0.29 15.69
N VAL A 154 -29.46 0.04 14.49
CA VAL A 154 -29.52 1.02 13.39
C VAL A 154 -30.98 1.26 12.99
N ASP A 155 -31.38 2.52 12.98
CA ASP A 155 -32.73 2.98 12.59
C ASP A 155 -33.10 2.51 11.19
N GLY A 156 -34.18 1.71 11.09
CA GLY A 156 -34.59 1.09 9.84
C GLY A 156 -35.06 2.07 8.76
N ILE A 157 -35.75 3.14 9.15
CA ILE A 157 -36.28 4.14 8.20
C ILE A 157 -35.12 4.97 7.62
N GLY A 158 -34.25 5.51 8.49
CA GLY A 158 -33.05 6.23 8.07
C GLY A 158 -32.13 5.37 7.20
N LEU A 159 -31.94 4.10 7.57
CA LEU A 159 -31.13 3.17 6.79
C LEU A 159 -31.74 2.88 5.40
N THR A 160 -33.07 2.76 5.31
CA THR A 160 -33.76 2.61 4.01
C THR A 160 -33.50 3.82 3.10
N SER A 161 -33.59 5.03 3.65
CA SER A 161 -33.31 6.26 2.91
C SER A 161 -31.84 6.35 2.48
N PHE A 162 -30.90 5.95 3.35
CA PHE A 162 -29.47 5.87 3.04
C PHE A 162 -29.19 4.92 1.86
N LEU A 163 -29.78 3.72 1.87
CA LEU A 163 -29.61 2.73 0.79
C LEU A 163 -30.18 3.21 -0.55
N ALA A 164 -31.26 4.00 -0.54
CA ALA A 164 -31.86 4.59 -1.73
C ALA A 164 -31.01 5.72 -2.35
N GLU A 165 -30.12 6.32 -1.57
CA GLU A 165 -29.17 7.31 -2.08
C GLU A 165 -27.88 6.64 -2.57
N HIS A 166 -27.23 5.85 -1.70
CA HIS A 166 -25.87 5.37 -1.91
C HIS A 166 -25.80 3.94 -2.44
N THR A 167 -26.78 3.09 -2.10
CA THR A 167 -26.84 1.65 -2.46
C THR A 167 -25.56 0.89 -2.11
N VAL A 168 -24.96 1.22 -0.96
CA VAL A 168 -23.82 0.49 -0.39
C VAL A 168 -24.37 -0.58 0.56
N ASN A 169 -24.40 -1.84 0.12
CA ASN A 169 -24.89 -2.95 0.93
C ASN A 169 -23.86 -3.39 1.99
N PHE A 170 -23.75 -2.62 3.07
CA PHE A 170 -22.95 -3.01 4.24
C PHE A 170 -23.67 -4.03 5.16
N ILE A 171 -25.00 -4.15 5.04
CA ILE A 171 -25.79 -5.17 5.74
C ILE A 171 -25.26 -6.56 5.39
N GLY A 172 -24.92 -6.78 4.11
CA GLY A 172 -24.32 -8.01 3.61
C GLY A 172 -25.25 -8.82 2.72
N GLU A 173 -24.73 -9.91 2.16
CA GLU A 173 -25.50 -10.84 1.35
C GLU A 173 -26.44 -11.68 2.23
N PRO A 174 -27.45 -12.38 1.69
CA PRO A 174 -28.44 -13.10 2.50
C PRO A 174 -27.85 -13.99 3.59
N SER A 175 -26.75 -14.71 3.31
CA SER A 175 -26.05 -15.56 4.29
C SER A 175 -25.66 -14.84 5.60
N THR A 176 -25.55 -13.51 5.58
CA THR A 176 -25.21 -12.68 6.76
C THR A 176 -26.37 -12.35 7.66
N VAL A 177 -27.62 -12.56 7.22
CA VAL A 177 -28.82 -12.05 7.91
C VAL A 177 -29.67 -13.14 8.58
N LEU A 178 -30.40 -12.75 9.61
CA LEU A 178 -31.44 -13.53 10.29
C LEU A 178 -32.67 -12.63 10.50
N CYS A 179 -33.87 -13.15 10.24
CA CYS A 179 -35.11 -12.39 10.36
C CYS A 179 -36.30 -13.28 10.78
N ARG A 180 -37.44 -12.66 11.13
CA ARG A 180 -38.67 -13.39 11.44
C ARG A 180 -39.26 -14.05 10.19
N ARG A 181 -39.59 -15.35 10.28
CA ARG A 181 -40.16 -16.09 9.14
C ARG A 181 -41.47 -15.50 8.68
N GLU A 182 -42.37 -15.16 9.61
CA GLU A 182 -43.69 -14.62 9.29
C GLU A 182 -43.61 -13.34 8.45
N ALA A 183 -42.65 -12.46 8.76
CA ALA A 183 -42.46 -11.20 8.03
C ALA A 183 -42.06 -11.43 6.56
N VAL A 184 -41.20 -12.42 6.29
CA VAL A 184 -40.73 -12.75 4.94
C VAL A 184 -41.72 -13.60 4.17
N ALA A 185 -42.38 -14.56 4.83
CA ALA A 185 -43.38 -15.43 4.21
C ALA A 185 -44.55 -14.62 3.61
N ALA A 186 -44.89 -13.47 4.21
CA ALA A 186 -45.91 -12.55 3.70
C ALA A 186 -45.56 -11.94 2.33
N PHE A 187 -44.30 -11.97 1.89
CA PHE A 187 -43.89 -11.44 0.58
C PHE A 187 -44.15 -12.42 -0.58
N GLY A 188 -44.24 -13.73 -0.30
CA GLY A 188 -44.36 -14.77 -1.33
C GLY A 188 -43.32 -14.63 -2.45
N ASP A 189 -43.74 -14.76 -3.71
CA ASP A 189 -42.89 -14.62 -4.90
C ASP A 189 -42.30 -13.20 -5.09
N GLN A 190 -42.73 -12.22 -4.29
CA GLN A 190 -42.24 -10.84 -4.33
C GLN A 190 -41.09 -10.59 -3.35
N VAL A 191 -40.42 -11.64 -2.87
CA VAL A 191 -39.33 -11.53 -1.88
C VAL A 191 -38.21 -10.58 -2.30
N MET A 192 -37.81 -10.58 -3.59
CA MET A 192 -36.81 -9.66 -4.17
C MET A 192 -37.42 -8.62 -5.13
N ALA A 193 -38.65 -8.17 -4.86
CA ALA A 193 -39.36 -7.19 -5.67
C ALA A 193 -39.87 -6.01 -4.83
N LEU A 194 -39.94 -4.83 -5.45
CA LEU A 194 -40.55 -3.61 -4.91
C LEU A 194 -41.61 -3.11 -5.89
N ASN A 195 -42.79 -2.70 -5.41
CA ASN A 195 -43.91 -2.30 -6.27
C ASN A 195 -44.31 -3.33 -7.35
N GLY A 196 -44.13 -4.63 -7.08
CA GLY A 196 -44.39 -5.69 -8.07
C GLY A 196 -43.33 -5.80 -9.18
N VAL A 197 -42.27 -4.99 -9.11
CA VAL A 197 -41.14 -5.00 -10.05
C VAL A 197 -39.97 -5.77 -9.45
N PRO A 198 -39.48 -6.84 -10.11
CA PRO A 198 -38.31 -7.58 -9.65
C PRO A 198 -37.06 -6.69 -9.67
N ILE A 199 -36.39 -6.57 -8.53
CA ILE A 199 -35.11 -5.88 -8.41
C ILE A 199 -34.01 -6.89 -8.72
N ARG A 200 -33.31 -6.68 -9.84
CA ARG A 200 -32.18 -7.52 -10.24
C ARG A 200 -30.91 -7.00 -9.59
N TRP A 201 -29.91 -7.87 -9.41
CA TRP A 201 -28.58 -7.54 -8.88
C TRP A 201 -28.52 -7.23 -7.38
N VAL A 202 -29.46 -6.43 -6.86
CA VAL A 202 -29.59 -6.09 -5.42
C VAL A 202 -30.96 -6.50 -4.87
N GLY A 203 -31.39 -7.71 -5.22
CA GLY A 203 -32.69 -8.25 -4.80
C GLY A 203 -32.77 -8.49 -3.28
N ASP A 204 -31.64 -8.76 -2.65
CA ASP A 204 -31.43 -8.80 -1.21
C ASP A 204 -31.78 -7.48 -0.53
N LEU A 205 -31.34 -6.34 -1.07
CA LEU A 205 -31.72 -5.02 -0.55
C LEU A 205 -33.24 -4.79 -0.63
N ALA A 206 -33.91 -5.27 -1.69
CA ALA A 206 -35.38 -5.21 -1.78
C ALA A 206 -36.05 -6.00 -0.65
N LEU A 207 -35.51 -7.16 -0.28
CA LEU A 207 -35.95 -7.91 0.89
C LEU A 207 -35.73 -7.11 2.18
N TYR A 208 -34.54 -6.55 2.38
CA TYR A 208 -34.17 -5.86 3.62
C TYR A 208 -34.99 -4.60 3.86
N VAL A 209 -35.14 -3.73 2.86
CA VAL A 209 -35.89 -2.48 3.06
C VAL A 209 -37.35 -2.73 3.45
N LYS A 210 -37.98 -3.81 2.97
CA LYS A 210 -39.34 -4.19 3.40
C LYS A 210 -39.42 -4.59 4.88
N LEU A 211 -38.35 -5.14 5.43
CA LEU A 211 -38.23 -5.46 6.86
C LEU A 211 -37.88 -4.20 7.67
N LEU A 212 -36.97 -3.37 7.15
CA LEU A 212 -36.55 -2.12 7.79
C LEU A 212 -37.68 -1.06 7.88
N GLN A 213 -38.72 -1.17 7.06
CA GLN A 213 -39.95 -0.37 7.21
C GLN A 213 -40.84 -0.84 8.37
N LYS A 214 -40.58 -2.01 8.96
CA LYS A 214 -41.32 -2.54 10.11
C LYS A 214 -40.57 -2.40 11.43
N GLY A 215 -39.24 -2.20 11.38
CA GLY A 215 -38.40 -2.11 12.56
C GLY A 215 -36.92 -1.97 12.21
N ASP A 216 -36.07 -2.10 13.23
CA ASP A 216 -34.65 -1.75 13.17
C ASP A 216 -33.77 -2.93 12.78
N LEU A 217 -32.53 -2.59 12.39
CA LEU A 217 -31.44 -3.53 12.17
C LEU A 217 -30.58 -3.64 13.44
N ALA A 218 -30.40 -4.85 13.96
CA ALA A 218 -29.29 -5.15 14.86
C ALA A 218 -28.09 -5.66 14.06
N PHE A 219 -26.96 -4.98 14.14
CA PHE A 219 -25.74 -5.31 13.43
C PHE A 219 -24.66 -5.77 14.41
N LEU A 220 -24.23 -7.02 14.29
CA LEU A 220 -23.16 -7.59 15.11
C LEU A 220 -21.80 -7.26 14.52
N SER A 221 -20.92 -6.67 15.32
CA SER A 221 -19.57 -6.25 14.94
C SER A 221 -18.63 -7.42 14.64
N ALA A 222 -18.89 -8.58 15.25
CA ALA A 222 -18.11 -9.78 15.06
C ALA A 222 -18.30 -10.38 13.65
N PRO A 223 -17.22 -10.87 13.00
CA PRO A 223 -17.32 -11.57 11.73
C PRO A 223 -17.91 -12.97 11.94
N LEU A 224 -19.19 -13.17 11.64
CA LEU A 224 -19.87 -14.46 11.87
C LEU A 224 -20.07 -15.28 10.59
N VAL A 225 -19.71 -14.73 9.43
CA VAL A 225 -19.86 -15.35 8.12
C VAL A 225 -18.62 -15.10 7.27
N ASP A 226 -18.11 -16.15 6.63
CA ASP A 226 -17.12 -16.04 5.57
C ASP A 226 -17.84 -16.12 4.22
N PHE A 227 -17.90 -14.98 3.54
CA PHE A 227 -18.53 -14.79 2.24
C PHE A 227 -17.53 -15.08 1.12
N ARG A 228 -17.84 -16.06 0.27
CA ARG A 228 -16.90 -16.47 -0.79
C ARG A 228 -16.94 -15.52 -1.97
N VAL A 229 -15.80 -15.31 -2.61
CA VAL A 229 -15.63 -14.53 -3.83
C VAL A 229 -14.95 -15.41 -4.87
N SER A 230 -15.73 -15.93 -5.82
CA SER A 230 -15.24 -16.83 -6.88
C SER A 230 -15.57 -16.33 -8.28
N ARG A 231 -14.80 -16.78 -9.27
CA ARG A 231 -15.10 -16.50 -10.69
C ARG A 231 -16.39 -17.16 -11.18
N GLU A 232 -16.92 -18.11 -10.41
CA GLU A 232 -18.17 -18.83 -10.69
C GLU A 232 -19.41 -18.12 -10.13
N GLN A 233 -19.22 -17.06 -9.33
CA GLN A 233 -20.33 -16.27 -8.80
C GLN A 233 -20.84 -15.27 -9.84
N PHE A 234 -22.17 -15.22 -9.96
CA PHE A 234 -22.85 -14.27 -10.83
C PHE A 234 -22.58 -12.82 -10.43
N SER A 235 -22.49 -12.55 -9.12
CA SER A 235 -22.15 -11.23 -8.56
C SER A 235 -20.72 -10.79 -8.92
N GLN A 236 -19.73 -11.71 -8.91
CA GLN A 236 -18.36 -11.41 -9.28
C GLN A 236 -18.21 -11.16 -10.79
N LEU A 237 -18.88 -11.96 -11.63
CA LEU A 237 -18.85 -11.81 -13.09
C LEU A 237 -19.38 -10.45 -13.59
N GLY A 238 -20.31 -9.82 -12.87
CA GLY A 238 -20.77 -8.48 -13.18
C GLY A 238 -19.91 -7.37 -12.56
N ARG A 239 -19.27 -7.58 -11.40
CA ARG A 239 -18.27 -6.64 -10.86
C ARG A 239 -17.05 -6.51 -11.80
N ASP A 240 -16.67 -7.58 -12.47
CA ASP A 240 -15.56 -7.60 -13.44
C ASP A 240 -15.91 -6.92 -14.79
N LYS A 241 -17.17 -6.53 -15.01
CA LYS A 241 -17.67 -5.95 -16.27
C LYS A 241 -18.50 -4.68 -16.00
N PRO A 242 -17.91 -3.48 -16.19
CA PRO A 242 -18.62 -2.22 -16.02
C PRO A 242 -19.95 -2.17 -16.79
N GLY A 243 -21.03 -1.71 -16.14
CA GLY A 243 -22.37 -1.60 -16.72
C GLY A 243 -23.33 -2.76 -16.41
N ILE A 244 -22.83 -3.89 -15.89
CA ILE A 244 -23.69 -4.99 -15.42
C ILE A 244 -24.15 -4.69 -13.99
N GLY A 245 -25.45 -4.54 -13.78
CA GLY A 245 -26.05 -4.29 -12.45
C GLY A 245 -26.50 -2.86 -12.19
N ASP A 246 -25.98 -1.87 -12.93
CA ASP A 246 -26.34 -0.45 -12.79
C ASP A 246 -27.84 -0.20 -12.89
N LYS A 247 -28.49 -0.88 -13.84
CA LYS A 247 -29.95 -0.82 -13.99
C LYS A 247 -30.67 -1.35 -12.74
N GLY A 248 -30.17 -2.43 -12.13
CA GLY A 248 -30.72 -2.97 -10.89
C GLY A 248 -30.60 -1.99 -9.71
N HIS A 249 -29.47 -1.31 -9.59
CA HIS A 249 -29.30 -0.23 -8.61
C HIS A 249 -30.28 0.93 -8.87
N GLN A 250 -30.41 1.38 -10.11
CA GLN A 250 -31.34 2.45 -10.49
C GLN A 250 -32.80 2.06 -10.21
N ASP A 251 -33.21 0.85 -10.61
CA ASP A 251 -34.55 0.33 -10.39
C ASP A 251 -34.86 0.25 -8.88
N PHE A 252 -33.90 -0.18 -8.05
CA PHE A 252 -34.04 -0.18 -6.59
C PHE A 252 -34.23 1.23 -6.03
N ARG A 253 -33.33 2.17 -6.34
CA ARG A 253 -33.40 3.55 -5.83
C ARG A 253 -34.71 4.23 -6.23
N GLN A 254 -35.14 4.05 -7.47
CA GLN A 254 -36.40 4.61 -7.96
C GLN A 254 -37.60 3.98 -7.23
N ALA A 255 -37.62 2.65 -7.06
CA ALA A 255 -38.72 1.98 -6.39
C ALA A 255 -38.88 2.43 -4.92
N VAL A 256 -37.77 2.61 -4.18
CA VAL A 256 -37.82 3.12 -2.80
C VAL A 256 -38.38 4.56 -2.76
N ARG A 257 -38.04 5.40 -3.73
CA ARG A 257 -38.60 6.76 -3.88
C ARG A 257 -40.09 6.73 -4.22
N ASP A 258 -40.49 5.89 -5.17
CA ASP A 258 -41.90 5.75 -5.59
C ASP A 258 -42.79 5.23 -4.44
N LEU A 259 -42.22 4.44 -3.53
CA LEU A 259 -42.87 3.97 -2.30
C LEU A 259 -42.97 5.03 -1.21
N GLY A 260 -42.31 6.18 -1.36
CA GLY A 260 -42.25 7.24 -0.34
C GLY A 260 -41.38 6.88 0.86
N TRP A 261 -40.45 5.93 0.71
CA TRP A 261 -39.54 5.47 1.78
C TRP A 261 -38.21 6.25 1.81
N TYR A 262 -38.07 7.24 0.93
CA TYR A 262 -36.93 8.16 0.89
C TYR A 262 -37.28 9.48 1.59
N ILE A 263 -36.36 9.99 2.42
CA ILE A 263 -36.52 11.26 3.15
C ILE A 263 -35.94 12.41 2.32
N GLU A 264 -36.79 13.28 1.76
CA GLU A 264 -36.35 14.46 1.00
C GLU A 264 -35.87 15.61 1.90
N GLY A 265 -34.72 16.21 1.56
CA GLY A 265 -34.25 17.46 2.18
C GLY A 265 -33.76 17.36 3.63
N GLY A 266 -33.67 16.17 4.21
CA GLY A 266 -33.10 15.93 5.54
C GLY A 266 -31.57 15.84 5.56
N ASP A 267 -30.97 15.92 6.75
CA ASP A 267 -29.59 15.49 6.92
C ASP A 267 -29.52 13.98 6.60
N GLN A 268 -28.61 13.53 5.74
CA GLN A 268 -28.52 12.11 5.34
C GLN A 268 -27.94 11.20 6.45
N LEU A 269 -28.20 11.57 7.71
CA LEU A 269 -27.71 10.89 8.89
C LEU A 269 -28.69 9.77 9.27
N VAL A 270 -28.14 8.68 9.80
CA VAL A 270 -28.90 7.52 10.29
C VAL A 270 -28.77 7.44 11.79
N GLY A 271 -29.87 7.11 12.48
CA GLY A 271 -29.85 6.89 13.93
C GLY A 271 -29.10 5.60 14.26
N VAL A 272 -28.06 5.68 15.10
CA VAL A 272 -27.28 4.52 15.55
C VAL A 272 -27.12 4.56 17.07
N SER A 273 -27.30 3.43 17.74
CA SER A 273 -27.05 3.30 19.19
C SER A 273 -26.40 1.95 19.51
N PRO A 274 -25.68 1.81 20.63
CA PRO A 274 -25.19 0.50 21.07
C PRO A 274 -26.36 -0.48 21.27
N LEU A 275 -26.20 -1.72 20.80
CA LEU A 275 -27.22 -2.76 20.92
C LEU A 275 -27.47 -3.13 22.39
N HIS A 276 -26.40 -3.30 23.16
CA HIS A 276 -26.43 -3.83 24.54
C HIS A 276 -26.74 -2.80 25.64
N ARG A 277 -26.96 -1.52 25.29
CA ARG A 277 -27.17 -0.43 26.26
C ARG A 277 -28.23 0.56 25.80
N GLU A 278 -29.12 0.97 26.71
CA GLU A 278 -30.09 2.02 26.42
C GLU A 278 -29.38 3.38 26.34
N GLN A 279 -29.30 3.94 25.14
CA GLN A 279 -28.72 5.24 24.85
C GLN A 279 -29.55 5.93 23.76
N VAL A 280 -29.59 7.27 23.80
CA VAL A 280 -30.23 8.05 22.73
C VAL A 280 -29.49 7.81 21.42
N PRO A 281 -30.17 7.45 20.31
CA PRO A 281 -29.52 7.25 19.03
C PRO A 281 -28.76 8.50 18.57
N GLU A 282 -27.49 8.30 18.22
CA GLU A 282 -26.64 9.30 17.61
C GLU A 282 -26.96 9.40 16.11
N ARG A 283 -26.89 10.61 15.54
CA ARG A 283 -27.09 10.84 14.10
C ARG A 283 -25.74 10.70 13.39
N VAL A 284 -25.55 9.57 12.69
CA VAL A 284 -24.27 9.20 12.07
C VAL A 284 -24.32 9.36 10.54
N ASP A 285 -23.28 9.98 9.96
CA ASP A 285 -23.02 9.88 8.52
C ASP A 285 -22.41 8.51 8.20
N LEU A 286 -23.26 7.55 7.85
CA LEU A 286 -22.83 6.19 7.57
C LEU A 286 -21.88 6.09 6.37
N LEU A 287 -21.97 6.98 5.38
CA LEU A 287 -21.06 6.93 4.24
C LEU A 287 -19.65 7.37 4.64
N ALA A 288 -19.55 8.42 5.45
CA ALA A 288 -18.28 8.87 6.02
C ALA A 288 -17.67 7.78 6.92
N ALA A 289 -18.48 7.18 7.82
CA ALA A 289 -18.04 6.10 8.70
C ALA A 289 -17.56 4.87 7.92
N LEU A 290 -18.28 4.43 6.89
CA LEU A 290 -17.86 3.32 6.01
C LEU A 290 -16.57 3.64 5.26
N ARG A 291 -16.40 4.86 4.75
CA ARG A 291 -15.16 5.29 4.08
C ARG A 291 -13.98 5.29 5.03
N GLN A 292 -14.18 5.77 6.25
CA GLN A 292 -13.15 5.77 7.30
C GLN A 292 -12.77 4.34 7.69
N ALA A 293 -13.76 3.48 7.96
CA ALA A 293 -13.54 2.08 8.30
C ALA A 293 -12.84 1.31 7.17
N HIS A 294 -13.23 1.53 5.91
CA HIS A 294 -12.57 0.92 4.76
C HIS A 294 -11.11 1.38 4.64
N ALA A 295 -10.84 2.69 4.77
CA ALA A 295 -9.48 3.21 4.74
C ALA A 295 -8.60 2.60 5.86
N LEU A 296 -9.14 2.49 7.08
CA LEU A 296 -8.46 1.87 8.21
C LEU A 296 -8.22 0.36 8.02
N SER A 297 -9.20 -0.37 7.50
CA SER A 297 -9.09 -1.81 7.20
C SER A 297 -8.01 -2.06 6.15
N GLU A 298 -8.03 -1.31 5.05
CA GLU A 298 -6.98 -1.41 4.05
C GLU A 298 -5.60 -1.03 4.62
N MET A 299 -5.51 -0.07 5.56
CA MET A 299 -4.24 0.29 6.20
C MET A 299 -3.73 -0.83 7.12
N THR A 300 -4.61 -1.50 7.86
CA THR A 300 -4.26 -2.56 8.81
C THR A 300 -3.79 -3.82 8.07
N GLU A 301 -4.56 -4.29 7.08
CA GLU A 301 -4.16 -5.47 6.27
C GLU A 301 -2.85 -5.20 5.52
N ARG A 302 -2.68 -3.97 4.98
CA ARG A 302 -1.41 -3.55 4.38
C ARG A 302 -0.27 -3.57 5.38
N LEU A 303 -0.50 -3.21 6.65
CA LEU A 303 0.55 -3.23 7.68
C LEU A 303 0.98 -4.66 8.03
N ASP A 304 0.04 -5.58 8.23
CA ASP A 304 0.33 -6.97 8.56
C ASP A 304 1.14 -7.67 7.46
N GLU A 305 0.70 -7.51 6.20
CA GLU A 305 1.43 -8.01 5.03
C GLU A 305 2.82 -7.35 4.93
N TRP A 306 2.89 -6.05 5.18
CA TRP A 306 4.12 -5.28 5.12
C TRP A 306 5.14 -5.73 6.18
N LEU A 307 4.70 -5.98 7.43
CA LEU A 307 5.54 -6.50 8.51
C LEU A 307 5.94 -7.96 8.25
N ALA A 308 5.00 -8.79 7.78
CA ALA A 308 5.27 -10.20 7.48
C ALA A 308 6.33 -10.38 6.39
N ALA A 309 6.37 -9.45 5.42
CA ALA A 309 7.35 -9.43 4.33
C ALA A 309 8.76 -8.98 4.77
N ARG A 310 8.92 -8.35 5.94
CA ARG A 310 10.22 -7.92 6.49
C ARG A 310 10.98 -9.06 7.17
N LYS A 311 11.26 -10.12 6.41
CA LYS A 311 12.07 -11.25 6.87
C LYS A 311 13.18 -11.54 5.86
N PRO A 312 14.43 -11.74 6.31
CA PRO A 312 15.51 -12.09 5.40
C PRO A 312 15.23 -13.46 4.78
N SER A 313 15.48 -13.57 3.47
CA SER A 313 15.54 -14.86 2.78
C SER A 313 16.65 -15.75 3.35
N PRO A 314 16.65 -17.08 3.09
CA PRO A 314 17.67 -17.98 3.61
C PRO A 314 19.11 -17.56 3.25
N ILE A 315 19.32 -17.02 2.04
CA ILE A 315 20.62 -16.55 1.60
C ILE A 315 21.04 -15.25 2.31
N GLN A 316 20.10 -14.31 2.51
CA GLN A 316 20.33 -13.08 3.27
C GLN A 316 20.64 -13.40 4.73
N LYS A 317 19.88 -14.31 5.36
CA LYS A 317 20.15 -14.76 6.73
C LYS A 317 21.56 -15.32 6.88
N ARG A 318 21.99 -16.17 5.93
CA ARG A 318 23.37 -16.69 5.92
C ARG A 318 24.41 -15.57 5.86
N LEU A 319 24.23 -14.58 4.99
CA LEU A 319 25.14 -13.43 4.86
C LEU A 319 25.15 -12.56 6.12
N ILE A 320 24.00 -12.36 6.77
CA ILE A 320 23.87 -11.68 8.06
C ILE A 320 24.64 -12.44 9.14
N ASP A 321 24.45 -13.75 9.26
CA ASP A 321 25.13 -14.59 10.25
C ASP A 321 26.67 -14.62 10.03
N GLU A 322 27.12 -14.56 8.77
CA GLU A 322 28.54 -14.41 8.41
C GLU A 322 29.09 -13.04 8.81
N HIS A 323 28.35 -11.97 8.51
CA HIS A 323 28.74 -10.61 8.84
C HIS A 323 28.78 -10.35 10.36
N LEU A 324 27.77 -10.82 11.10
CA LEU A 324 27.75 -10.73 12.57
C LEU A 324 28.93 -11.49 13.18
N ARG A 325 29.22 -12.71 12.73
CA ARG A 325 30.38 -13.48 13.22
C ARG A 325 31.71 -12.79 12.94
N ALA A 326 31.85 -12.14 11.78
CA ALA A 326 33.04 -11.36 11.45
C ALA A 326 33.23 -10.12 12.34
N ASN A 327 32.13 -9.59 12.89
CA ASN A 327 32.11 -8.35 13.69
C ASN A 327 31.74 -8.60 15.16
N GLY A 328 32.14 -9.73 15.75
CA GLY A 328 31.97 -9.97 17.19
C GLY A 328 30.51 -10.09 17.66
N LEU A 329 29.61 -10.54 16.78
CA LEU A 329 28.14 -10.59 16.94
C LEU A 329 27.43 -9.22 16.91
N GLY A 330 28.12 -8.16 16.47
CA GLY A 330 27.56 -6.81 16.39
C GLY A 330 27.38 -6.15 17.76
N VAL A 331 26.63 -5.05 17.80
CA VAL A 331 26.40 -4.30 19.04
C VAL A 331 25.55 -5.10 20.05
N HIS A 332 25.88 -5.00 21.33
CA HIS A 332 25.06 -5.60 22.39
C HIS A 332 23.91 -4.64 22.74
N VAL A 333 22.67 -5.09 22.49
CA VAL A 333 21.45 -4.36 22.88
C VAL A 333 20.87 -4.97 24.17
N GLU A 334 20.60 -4.14 25.16
CA GLU A 334 19.91 -4.54 26.37
C GLU A 334 18.51 -3.94 26.48
N VAL A 335 17.51 -4.80 26.66
CA VAL A 335 16.12 -4.40 26.93
C VAL A 335 15.92 -4.28 28.43
N LEU A 336 15.61 -3.07 28.89
CA LEU A 336 15.22 -2.80 30.28
C LEU A 336 13.70 -2.93 30.37
N LEU A 337 13.22 -3.92 31.13
CA LEU A 337 11.81 -4.32 31.13
C LEU A 337 11.24 -4.29 32.56
N PRO A 338 10.47 -3.25 32.93
CA PRO A 338 9.67 -3.26 34.15
C PRO A 338 8.67 -4.42 34.09
N ALA A 339 8.79 -5.36 35.05
CA ALA A 339 8.05 -6.62 35.00
C ALA A 339 6.52 -6.43 35.11
N GLY A 340 6.05 -5.30 35.65
CA GLY A 340 4.63 -5.03 35.85
C GLY A 340 3.94 -6.01 36.82
N GLU A 341 2.61 -5.90 36.93
CA GLU A 341 1.79 -6.86 37.68
C GLU A 341 1.19 -7.95 36.77
N ASP A 342 1.15 -7.72 35.45
CA ASP A 342 0.57 -8.64 34.47
C ASP A 342 1.62 -9.63 33.95
N ALA A 343 1.59 -10.84 34.51
CA ALA A 343 2.48 -11.93 34.11
C ALA A 343 2.27 -12.40 32.66
N ALA A 344 1.05 -12.31 32.12
CA ALA A 344 0.77 -12.74 30.76
C ALA A 344 1.33 -11.73 29.73
N ALA A 345 1.15 -10.44 30.00
CA ALA A 345 1.75 -9.38 29.20
C ALA A 345 3.29 -9.46 29.20
N LEU A 346 3.89 -9.70 30.37
CA LEU A 346 5.33 -9.90 30.50
C LEU A 346 5.81 -11.11 29.69
N GLN A 347 5.10 -12.24 29.77
CA GLN A 347 5.44 -13.45 29.01
C GLN A 347 5.35 -13.19 27.50
N ALA A 348 4.30 -12.51 27.04
CA ALA A 348 4.14 -12.18 25.62
C ALA A 348 5.30 -11.33 25.09
N THR A 349 5.76 -10.33 25.87
CA THR A 349 6.95 -9.54 25.53
C THR A 349 8.20 -10.43 25.43
N LEU A 350 8.45 -11.30 26.40
CA LEU A 350 9.60 -12.22 26.40
C LEU A 350 9.57 -13.23 25.24
N ASP A 351 8.40 -13.76 24.90
CA ASP A 351 8.22 -14.66 23.76
C ASP A 351 8.51 -13.96 22.43
N SER A 352 8.02 -12.73 22.27
CA SER A 352 8.31 -11.93 21.07
C SER A 352 9.81 -11.61 20.93
N LEU A 353 10.48 -11.30 22.05
CA LEU A 353 11.92 -11.08 22.11
C LEU A 353 12.71 -12.34 21.76
N ALA A 354 12.26 -13.51 22.23
CA ALA A 354 12.89 -14.78 21.90
C ALA A 354 12.82 -15.07 20.40
N VAL A 355 11.72 -14.72 19.73
CA VAL A 355 11.60 -14.81 18.26
C VAL A 355 12.54 -13.83 17.56
N ALA A 356 12.56 -12.55 17.98
CA ALA A 356 13.46 -11.55 17.41
C ALA A 356 14.95 -11.93 17.59
N ALA A 357 15.30 -12.54 18.74
CA ALA A 357 16.64 -13.01 19.03
C ALA A 357 17.13 -14.14 18.11
N GLN A 358 16.23 -14.83 17.39
CA GLN A 358 16.61 -15.82 16.36
C GLN A 358 17.19 -15.18 15.10
N LEU A 359 16.89 -13.89 14.87
CA LEU A 359 17.48 -13.09 13.78
C LEU A 359 18.65 -12.24 14.28
N TYR A 360 18.66 -11.84 15.55
CA TYR A 360 19.75 -11.09 16.15
C TYR A 360 20.10 -11.57 17.58
N PRO A 361 21.12 -12.41 17.75
CA PRO A 361 21.36 -13.09 19.01
C PRO A 361 22.03 -12.22 20.09
N ASN A 362 22.63 -11.07 19.73
CA ASN A 362 23.36 -10.24 20.69
C ASN A 362 22.46 -9.29 21.50
N VAL A 363 21.40 -9.85 22.08
CA VAL A 363 20.45 -9.17 22.97
C VAL A 363 20.49 -9.74 24.39
N SER A 364 20.22 -8.92 25.39
CA SER A 364 19.94 -9.35 26.76
C SER A 364 18.74 -8.58 27.32
N VAL A 365 18.15 -9.08 28.40
CA VAL A 365 17.02 -8.43 29.07
C VAL A 365 17.35 -8.26 30.55
N THR A 366 17.12 -7.06 31.08
CA THR A 366 17.08 -6.83 32.52
C THR A 366 15.64 -6.61 32.97
N LEU A 367 15.14 -7.53 33.80
CA LEU A 367 13.85 -7.41 34.46
C LEU A 367 13.97 -6.48 35.67
N LEU A 368 13.22 -5.38 35.65
CA LEU A 368 13.17 -4.39 36.73
C LEU A 368 11.96 -4.70 37.62
N GLY A 369 12.19 -5.07 38.89
CA GLY A 369 11.14 -5.34 39.87
C GLY A 369 11.22 -6.70 40.56
N ALA A 370 10.13 -7.11 41.21
CA ALA A 370 10.06 -8.36 41.98
C ALA A 370 10.13 -9.60 41.07
N GLN A 371 10.68 -10.69 41.60
CA GLN A 371 10.89 -11.94 40.89
C GLN A 371 9.53 -12.61 40.58
N THR A 372 9.02 -12.43 39.36
CA THR A 372 8.00 -13.31 38.80
C THR A 372 8.64 -14.70 38.57
N GLN A 373 7.86 -15.78 38.65
CA GLN A 373 8.35 -17.17 38.55
C GLN A 373 9.31 -17.37 37.37
N ALA A 374 10.25 -18.32 37.49
CA ALA A 374 11.26 -18.59 36.48
C ALA A 374 10.66 -18.71 35.07
N VAL A 375 10.86 -17.68 34.24
CA VAL A 375 10.44 -17.66 32.85
C VAL A 375 11.53 -18.31 32.01
N ASP A 376 11.27 -19.51 31.49
CA ASP A 376 12.17 -20.15 30.53
C ASP A 376 11.90 -19.58 29.13
N SER A 377 12.62 -18.50 28.77
CA SER A 377 12.50 -17.82 27.47
C SER A 377 13.67 -18.08 26.52
N GLY A 378 14.72 -18.79 26.96
CA GLY A 378 15.96 -18.94 26.19
C GLY A 378 16.79 -17.66 26.02
N LEU A 379 16.41 -16.55 26.67
CA LEU A 379 17.10 -15.26 26.62
C LEU A 379 18.14 -15.11 27.75
N ARG A 380 19.12 -14.21 27.56
CA ARG A 380 20.05 -13.79 28.62
C ARG A 380 19.35 -12.82 29.57
N LEU A 381 18.82 -13.33 30.68
CA LEU A 381 18.07 -12.55 31.67
C LEU A 381 18.93 -12.11 32.87
N ARG A 382 18.80 -10.85 33.27
CA ARG A 382 19.29 -10.29 34.55
C ARG A 382 18.09 -9.75 35.33
N HIS A 383 18.18 -9.77 36.65
CA HIS A 383 17.20 -9.15 37.52
C HIS A 383 17.82 -7.96 38.25
N GLN A 384 17.09 -6.85 38.30
CA GLN A 384 17.45 -5.67 39.05
C GLN A 384 16.23 -5.26 39.91
N PRO A 385 16.32 -5.34 41.25
CA PRO A 385 15.21 -4.96 42.11
C PRO A 385 14.95 -3.45 42.01
N VAL A 386 13.67 -3.07 42.10
CA VAL A 386 13.25 -1.67 42.25
C VAL A 386 13.13 -1.38 43.75
N GLY A 387 14.09 -0.62 44.28
CA GLY A 387 14.11 -0.19 45.67
C GLY A 387 13.20 1.01 45.94
N ASN A 388 13.26 1.54 47.16
CA ASN A 388 12.48 2.71 47.57
C ASN A 388 12.83 3.99 46.78
N ASP A 389 14.01 4.04 46.17
CA ASP A 389 14.48 5.17 45.36
C ASP A 389 13.88 5.18 43.93
N GLY A 390 12.96 4.25 43.64
CA GLY A 390 12.13 4.26 42.43
C GLY A 390 12.78 3.66 41.18
N LEU A 391 12.01 3.68 40.08
CA LEU A 391 12.36 3.03 38.82
C LEU A 391 13.61 3.63 38.18
N ALA A 392 13.75 4.96 38.18
CA ALA A 392 14.91 5.65 37.59
C ALA A 392 16.23 5.21 38.25
N SER A 393 16.24 5.08 39.59
CA SER A 393 17.41 4.60 40.32
C SER A 393 17.76 3.16 39.93
N ALA A 394 16.76 2.28 39.87
CA ALA A 394 16.96 0.88 39.46
C ALA A 394 17.48 0.77 38.02
N ILE A 395 16.94 1.57 37.09
CA ILE A 395 17.45 1.67 35.72
C ILE A 395 18.93 2.08 35.75
N ASN A 396 19.28 3.16 36.45
CA ASN A 396 20.65 3.66 36.52
C ASN A 396 21.63 2.63 37.13
N GLU A 397 21.21 1.83 38.09
CA GLU A 397 22.00 0.72 38.63
C GLU A 397 22.20 -0.41 37.60
N ALA A 398 21.15 -0.79 36.88
CA ALA A 398 21.26 -1.74 35.77
C ALA A 398 22.23 -1.24 34.70
N LEU A 399 22.17 0.04 34.33
CA LEU A 399 23.09 0.65 33.36
C LEU A 399 24.54 0.54 33.81
N ARG A 400 24.86 0.93 35.04
CA ARG A 400 26.25 0.88 35.55
C ARG A 400 26.82 -0.54 35.56
N SER A 401 25.99 -1.55 35.81
CA SER A 401 26.40 -2.96 35.83
C SER A 401 26.31 -3.65 34.46
N SER A 402 25.74 -2.99 33.46
CA SER A 402 25.63 -3.50 32.09
C SER A 402 26.92 -3.39 31.30
N THR A 403 27.10 -4.33 30.36
CA THR A 403 28.12 -4.30 29.31
C THR A 403 27.54 -3.98 27.94
N ALA A 404 26.25 -3.64 27.86
CA ALA A 404 25.58 -3.34 26.61
C ALA A 404 26.08 -2.05 25.98
N ASP A 405 26.14 -2.01 24.65
CA ASP A 405 26.46 -0.78 23.91
C ASP A 405 25.23 0.14 23.87
N TRP A 406 24.06 -0.46 23.71
CA TRP A 406 22.77 0.22 23.54
C TRP A 406 21.73 -0.34 24.49
N VAL A 407 20.84 0.54 24.95
CA VAL A 407 19.73 0.18 25.86
C VAL A 407 18.41 0.71 25.34
N VAL A 408 17.33 -0.04 25.55
CA VAL A 408 15.96 0.39 25.24
C VAL A 408 15.04 0.08 26.42
N LEU A 409 14.12 0.99 26.71
CA LEU A 409 13.07 0.77 27.70
C LEU A 409 11.82 0.21 27.00
N ALA A 410 11.30 -0.92 27.48
CA ALA A 410 10.07 -1.53 27.00
C ALA A 410 9.19 -1.91 28.20
N GLY A 411 7.87 -1.86 28.03
CA GLY A 411 6.88 -2.28 29.02
C GLY A 411 6.43 -3.71 28.82
N ALA A 412 5.89 -4.32 29.89
CA ALA A 412 5.16 -5.58 29.76
C ALA A 412 3.95 -5.39 28.84
N GLY A 413 3.83 -6.23 27.81
CA GLY A 413 2.80 -6.12 26.75
C GLY A 413 3.33 -5.54 25.43
N ASP A 414 4.53 -4.93 25.42
CA ASP A 414 5.21 -4.52 24.19
C ASP A 414 5.72 -5.77 23.45
N LEU A 415 5.42 -5.88 22.16
CA LEU A 415 5.80 -7.03 21.34
C LEU A 415 6.85 -6.62 20.31
N PHE A 416 8.05 -7.18 20.39
CA PHE A 416 9.11 -6.86 19.43
C PHE A 416 8.78 -7.42 18.04
N THR A 417 9.05 -6.64 17.01
CA THR A 417 8.86 -7.10 15.62
C THR A 417 9.95 -8.10 15.27
N ALA A 418 9.70 -8.94 14.26
CA ALA A 418 10.66 -9.94 13.82
C ALA A 418 11.98 -9.31 13.35
N SER A 419 11.91 -8.21 12.60
CA SER A 419 13.06 -7.53 11.98
C SER A 419 13.70 -6.45 12.85
N GLY A 420 12.96 -5.82 13.77
CA GLY A 420 13.36 -4.59 14.45
C GLY A 420 14.76 -4.63 15.08
N LEU A 421 15.01 -5.62 15.96
CA LEU A 421 16.31 -5.78 16.61
C LEU A 421 17.43 -6.18 15.63
N MET A 422 17.12 -6.92 14.57
CA MET A 422 18.10 -7.30 13.56
C MET A 422 18.54 -6.09 12.75
N VAL A 423 17.61 -5.28 12.26
CA VAL A 423 17.91 -4.07 11.51
C VAL A 423 18.63 -3.06 12.41
N ALA A 424 18.15 -2.85 13.64
CA ALA A 424 18.81 -1.98 14.61
C ALA A 424 20.25 -2.44 14.89
N GLY A 425 20.45 -3.72 15.21
CA GLY A 425 21.77 -4.27 15.49
C GLY A 425 22.75 -4.15 14.31
N LEU A 426 22.26 -4.31 13.08
CA LEU A 426 23.08 -4.19 11.86
C LEU A 426 23.47 -2.74 11.56
N GLU A 427 22.53 -1.80 11.63
CA GLU A 427 22.77 -0.37 11.37
C GLU A 427 23.63 0.27 12.48
N LEU A 428 23.39 -0.09 13.74
CA LEU A 428 24.09 0.50 14.89
C LEU A 428 25.59 0.16 14.95
N MET A 429 26.05 -0.91 14.28
CA MET A 429 27.50 -1.19 14.16
C MET A 429 28.26 -0.05 13.46
N GLY A 430 27.60 0.67 12.54
CA GLY A 430 28.15 1.84 11.86
C GLY A 430 27.88 3.17 12.57
N ALA A 431 27.10 3.18 13.66
CA ALA A 431 26.52 4.38 14.25
C ALA A 431 27.25 4.86 15.53
N GLY A 432 28.57 4.72 15.60
CA GLY A 432 29.34 5.04 16.81
C GLY A 432 29.28 6.51 17.27
N GLY A 433 28.84 7.43 16.41
CA GLY A 433 28.60 8.84 16.75
C GLY A 433 27.20 9.13 17.32
N CYS A 434 26.29 8.15 17.31
CA CYS A 434 24.93 8.34 17.79
C CYS A 434 24.85 8.20 19.32
N ARG A 435 24.07 9.08 19.94
CA ARG A 435 23.79 9.14 21.38
C ARG A 435 22.42 8.59 21.71
N ALA A 436 21.45 8.80 20.82
CA ALA A 436 20.13 8.21 20.87
C ALA A 436 19.58 7.98 19.45
N VAL A 437 18.78 6.94 19.29
CA VAL A 437 18.12 6.58 18.02
C VAL A 437 16.64 6.32 18.31
N SER A 438 15.76 7.15 17.77
CA SER A 438 14.33 6.87 17.77
C SER A 438 14.02 5.78 16.74
N THR A 439 13.00 4.96 16.99
CA THR A 439 12.57 3.91 16.04
C THR A 439 11.13 4.13 15.65
N ASP A 440 10.71 3.55 14.52
CA ASP A 440 9.28 3.44 14.24
C ASP A 440 8.62 2.45 15.21
N LEU A 441 7.29 2.51 15.29
CA LEU A 441 6.47 1.66 16.15
C LEU A 441 5.22 1.18 15.41
N VAL A 442 4.61 0.13 15.96
CA VAL A 442 3.22 -0.23 15.67
C VAL A 442 2.38 0.12 16.90
N LEU A 443 1.29 0.84 16.70
CA LEU A 443 0.38 1.23 17.78
C LEU A 443 -0.87 0.36 17.74
N ARG A 444 -1.19 -0.29 18.86
CA ARG A 444 -2.39 -1.09 19.04
C ARG A 444 -3.48 -0.28 19.74
N GLY A 445 -4.56 -0.03 19.02
CA GLY A 445 -5.75 0.63 19.57
C GLY A 445 -6.50 -0.23 20.59
N GLU A 446 -7.43 0.38 21.32
CA GLU A 446 -8.29 -0.32 22.30
C GLU A 446 -9.20 -1.37 21.64
N ASP A 447 -9.53 -1.18 20.36
CA ASP A 447 -10.30 -2.12 19.54
C ASP A 447 -9.44 -3.30 19.02
N GLY A 448 -8.17 -3.37 19.42
CA GLY A 448 -7.21 -4.38 19.00
C GLY A 448 -6.62 -4.15 17.61
N ARG A 449 -6.99 -3.09 16.89
CA ARG A 449 -6.43 -2.79 15.57
C ARG A 449 -5.03 -2.20 15.70
N GLU A 450 -4.16 -2.56 14.78
CA GLU A 450 -2.79 -2.08 14.72
C GLU A 450 -2.62 -1.04 13.60
N GLY A 451 -1.89 0.04 13.89
CA GLY A 451 -1.60 1.12 12.96
C GLY A 451 -0.12 1.49 12.97
N PRO A 452 0.46 1.90 11.82
CA PRO A 452 1.87 2.24 11.76
C PRO A 452 2.12 3.62 12.37
N ALA A 453 3.08 3.72 13.29
CA ALA A 453 3.67 4.97 13.77
C ALA A 453 5.10 5.12 13.22
N MET A 454 5.16 5.49 11.95
CA MET A 454 6.35 5.83 11.19
C MET A 454 6.74 7.28 11.48
N ARG A 455 7.77 7.44 12.31
CA ARG A 455 8.24 8.75 12.77
C ARG A 455 9.05 9.43 11.66
N PRO A 456 9.08 10.78 11.63
CA PRO A 456 10.12 11.50 10.89
C PRO A 456 11.49 11.28 11.55
N ASP A 457 12.55 11.81 10.94
CA ASP A 457 13.83 12.01 11.62
C ASP A 457 13.63 12.87 12.90
N PHE A 458 14.65 12.91 13.76
CA PHE A 458 14.57 13.62 15.02
C PHE A 458 14.08 15.08 14.82
N ASN A 459 12.92 15.39 15.39
CA ASN A 459 12.21 16.64 15.19
C ASN A 459 11.99 17.31 16.54
N LEU A 460 12.77 18.36 16.81
CA LEU A 460 12.79 19.01 18.12
C LEU A 460 11.44 19.64 18.45
N ASP A 461 10.84 20.34 17.49
CA ASP A 461 9.56 21.03 17.71
C ASP A 461 8.42 20.03 17.92
N LEU A 462 8.43 18.90 17.19
CA LEU A 462 7.47 17.83 17.41
C LEU A 462 7.68 17.12 18.76
N LEU A 463 8.93 16.95 19.20
CA LEU A 463 9.24 16.33 20.50
C LEU A 463 8.72 17.19 21.66
N ILE A 464 8.95 18.50 21.63
CA ILE A 464 8.53 19.40 22.71
C ILE A 464 7.03 19.72 22.67
N SER A 465 6.40 19.65 21.49
CA SER A 465 4.96 19.90 21.34
C SER A 465 4.12 18.63 21.51
N PHE A 466 4.67 17.45 21.26
CA PHE A 466 4.00 16.16 21.45
C PHE A 466 4.94 15.03 21.89
N PRO A 467 5.47 15.08 23.13
CA PRO A 467 6.44 14.11 23.65
C PRO A 467 6.04 12.65 23.51
N THR A 468 4.78 12.33 23.78
CA THR A 468 4.22 10.98 23.76
C THR A 468 4.44 10.27 22.41
N SER A 469 4.57 11.01 21.31
CA SER A 469 4.79 10.46 19.97
C SER A 469 6.24 10.09 19.68
N LEU A 470 7.21 10.83 20.24
CA LEU A 470 8.63 10.73 19.87
C LEU A 470 9.56 10.29 20.99
N ALA A 471 9.20 10.47 22.26
CA ALA A 471 10.11 10.25 23.37
C ALA A 471 10.29 8.76 23.72
N HIS A 472 9.29 7.93 23.43
CA HIS A 472 9.24 6.54 23.90
C HIS A 472 9.93 5.52 23.01
N HIS A 473 10.50 4.51 23.66
CA HIS A 473 11.15 3.34 23.04
C HIS A 473 12.35 3.72 22.18
N CYS A 474 13.11 4.72 22.62
CA CYS A 474 14.37 5.08 21.95
C CYS A 474 15.49 4.10 22.35
N LEU A 475 16.40 3.84 21.41
CA LEU A 475 17.67 3.18 21.68
C LEU A 475 18.68 4.22 22.15
N PHE A 476 19.19 4.09 23.35
CA PHE A 476 20.16 5.02 23.94
C PHE A 476 21.54 4.39 24.01
N ASN A 477 22.56 5.15 23.64
CA ASN A 477 23.95 4.73 23.83
C ASN A 477 24.26 4.73 25.33
N ARG A 478 24.69 3.58 25.87
CA ARG A 478 24.90 3.41 27.32
C ARG A 478 25.95 4.37 27.89
N GLU A 479 27.04 4.61 27.17
CA GLU A 479 28.09 5.52 27.65
C GLU A 479 27.62 6.98 27.62
N ALA A 480 26.89 7.38 26.57
CA ALA A 480 26.33 8.72 26.46
C ALA A 480 25.37 9.05 27.62
N ILE A 481 24.48 8.12 27.98
CA ILE A 481 23.55 8.34 29.09
C ILE A 481 24.26 8.40 30.45
N LEU A 482 25.30 7.59 30.66
CA LEU A 482 26.08 7.62 31.91
C LEU A 482 26.85 8.93 32.08
N GLN A 483 27.38 9.50 30.98
CA GLN A 483 28.08 10.78 30.99
C GLN A 483 27.18 11.95 31.41
N ILE A 484 25.88 11.87 31.13
CA ILE A 484 24.91 12.92 31.49
C ILE A 484 24.16 12.65 32.80
N GLY A 485 24.57 11.63 33.56
CA GLY A 485 24.02 11.31 34.87
C GLY A 485 22.89 10.27 34.91
N GLY A 486 22.54 9.66 33.77
CA GLY A 486 21.47 8.66 33.68
C GLY A 486 20.07 9.26 33.66
N PHE A 487 19.06 8.45 34.02
CA PHE A 487 17.65 8.83 34.12
C PHE A 487 17.36 9.59 35.42
N ASP A 488 16.55 10.65 35.33
CA ASP A 488 16.20 11.48 36.49
C ASP A 488 14.87 11.05 37.11
N GLY A 489 14.90 10.69 38.40
CA GLY A 489 13.72 10.26 39.15
C GLY A 489 12.75 11.39 39.54
N GLU A 490 13.11 12.66 39.33
CA GLU A 490 12.21 13.80 39.59
C GLU A 490 11.00 13.85 38.64
N TYR A 491 11.11 13.20 37.48
CA TYR A 491 10.12 13.17 36.40
C TYR A 491 9.70 11.72 36.02
N PRO A 492 9.11 10.95 36.95
CA PRO A 492 8.86 9.52 36.77
C PRO A 492 7.95 9.18 35.58
N GLN A 493 7.07 10.08 35.13
CA GLN A 493 6.22 9.87 33.95
C GLN A 493 6.81 10.44 32.65
N ALA A 494 8.00 11.04 32.69
CA ALA A 494 8.66 11.69 31.55
C ALA A 494 10.16 11.33 31.43
N LEU A 495 10.55 10.16 31.94
CA LEU A 495 11.96 9.72 32.06
C LEU A 495 12.74 9.82 30.73
N GLU A 496 12.19 9.29 29.64
CA GLU A 496 12.85 9.31 28.33
C GLU A 496 12.83 10.72 27.71
N LEU A 497 11.76 11.50 27.91
CA LEU A 497 11.68 12.88 27.44
C LEU A 497 12.76 13.75 28.10
N ASP A 498 12.90 13.68 29.42
CA ASP A 498 13.92 14.44 30.14
C ASP A 498 15.33 14.07 29.67
N LEU A 499 15.59 12.77 29.50
CA LEU A 499 16.88 12.29 29.01
C LEU A 499 17.20 12.82 27.62
N LEU A 500 16.24 12.76 26.68
CA LEU A 500 16.40 13.30 25.33
C LEU A 500 16.67 14.81 25.35
N LEU A 501 15.94 15.57 26.17
CA LEU A 501 16.12 17.02 26.26
C LEU A 501 17.47 17.40 26.88
N ARG A 502 17.97 16.65 27.88
CA ARG A 502 19.34 16.83 28.40
C ARG A 502 20.40 16.47 27.37
N LEU A 503 20.18 15.45 26.53
CA LEU A 503 21.07 15.18 25.39
C LEU A 503 21.09 16.35 24.41
N VAL A 504 19.93 16.94 24.07
CA VAL A 504 19.86 18.13 23.22
C VAL A 504 20.62 19.32 23.85
N GLU A 505 20.47 19.54 25.15
CA GLU A 505 21.16 20.63 25.86
C GLU A 505 22.68 20.51 25.85
N GLN A 506 23.21 19.29 25.97
CA GLN A 506 24.66 19.08 26.04
C GLN A 506 25.37 18.99 24.68
N GLY A 507 24.69 18.44 23.67
CA GLY A 507 25.31 18.09 22.39
C GLY A 507 24.55 18.57 21.15
N GLY A 508 23.51 19.39 21.31
CA GLY A 508 22.64 19.78 20.20
C GLY A 508 21.89 18.58 19.61
N LEU A 509 21.51 18.71 18.34
CA LEU A 509 20.82 17.65 17.59
C LEU A 509 21.77 16.58 17.04
N ASP A 510 23.08 16.84 17.03
CA ASP A 510 24.09 15.94 16.46
C ASP A 510 24.12 14.59 17.21
N GLY A 511 24.08 13.49 16.46
CA GLY A 511 24.04 12.14 17.03
C GLY A 511 22.68 11.73 17.59
N LEU A 512 21.62 12.51 17.38
CA LEU A 512 20.23 12.06 17.55
C LEU A 512 19.72 11.61 16.17
N ALA A 513 19.46 10.32 16.02
CA ALA A 513 19.08 9.74 14.74
C ALA A 513 17.71 9.06 14.81
N HIS A 514 17.20 8.65 13.65
CA HIS A 514 16.01 7.83 13.52
C HIS A 514 16.35 6.55 12.74
N LEU A 515 15.83 5.43 13.20
CA LEU A 515 15.82 4.16 12.49
C LEU A 515 14.43 3.95 11.91
N SER A 516 14.31 3.98 10.58
CA SER A 516 13.05 3.78 9.86
C SER A 516 12.63 2.30 9.77
N GLU A 517 12.61 1.63 10.91
CA GLU A 517 12.15 0.26 11.09
C GLU A 517 11.32 0.16 12.37
N PRO A 518 10.11 -0.45 12.33
CA PRO A 518 9.34 -0.65 13.54
C PRO A 518 10.05 -1.60 14.50
N LEU A 519 10.44 -1.10 15.67
CA LEU A 519 11.14 -1.90 16.68
C LEU A 519 10.18 -2.87 17.39
N LEU A 520 9.01 -2.35 17.77
CA LEU A 520 8.00 -3.07 18.53
C LEU A 520 6.58 -2.56 18.24
N SER A 521 5.61 -3.38 18.60
CA SER A 521 4.20 -3.04 18.74
C SER A 521 3.89 -2.75 20.20
N THR A 522 3.25 -1.62 20.48
CA THR A 522 2.87 -1.20 21.84
C THR A 522 1.43 -0.70 21.86
N ALA A 523 0.83 -0.64 23.05
CA ALA A 523 -0.48 -0.03 23.22
C ALA A 523 -0.44 1.44 22.78
N ALA A 524 -1.45 1.88 22.04
CA ALA A 524 -1.61 3.28 21.71
C ALA A 524 -1.69 4.09 23.02
N PRO A 525 -0.84 5.11 23.20
CA PRO A 525 -0.78 5.83 24.45
C PRO A 525 -2.09 6.60 24.68
N SER A 526 -2.63 6.53 25.89
CA SER A 526 -3.79 7.34 26.28
C SER A 526 -3.37 8.79 26.41
N LEU A 527 -4.00 9.67 25.62
CA LEU A 527 -3.71 11.09 25.63
C LEU A 527 -4.32 11.75 26.87
N GLN A 528 -3.47 12.04 27.86
CA GLN A 528 -3.85 12.64 29.14
C GLN A 528 -2.92 13.80 29.51
N ALA A 529 -3.31 14.63 30.48
CA ALA A 529 -2.42 15.64 31.04
C ALA A 529 -1.30 14.97 31.83
N ASN A 530 -0.04 15.36 31.58
CA ASN A 530 1.14 14.80 32.24
C ASN A 530 1.96 15.93 32.90
N PRO A 531 1.84 16.13 34.22
CA PRO A 531 2.57 17.17 34.93
C PRO A 531 4.09 17.02 34.85
N ASP A 532 4.62 15.80 34.68
CA ASP A 532 6.06 15.58 34.58
C ASP A 532 6.61 16.03 33.24
N GLU A 533 5.85 15.84 32.15
CA GLU A 533 6.19 16.39 30.83
C GLU A 533 6.23 17.92 30.89
N GLU A 534 5.19 18.57 31.45
CA GLU A 534 5.16 20.04 31.60
C GLU A 534 6.36 20.58 32.40
N ARG A 535 6.67 19.95 33.54
CA ARG A 535 7.82 20.35 34.38
C ARG A 535 9.14 20.14 33.65
N THR A 536 9.28 19.04 32.90
CA THR A 536 10.47 18.73 32.11
C THR A 536 10.67 19.74 30.98
N LEU A 537 9.60 20.09 30.26
CA LEU A 537 9.63 21.10 29.20
C LEU A 537 9.99 22.48 29.77
N GLN A 538 9.40 22.87 30.91
CA GLN A 538 9.74 24.14 31.57
C GLN A 538 11.22 24.19 31.99
N ARG A 539 11.77 23.09 32.53
CA ARG A 539 13.20 22.95 32.85
C ARG A 539 14.05 23.13 31.61
N HIS A 540 13.73 22.42 30.53
CA HIS A 540 14.46 22.49 29.26
C HIS A 540 14.49 23.91 28.70
N LEU A 541 13.34 24.58 28.66
CA LEU A 541 13.22 25.95 28.19
C LEU A 541 14.06 26.92 29.04
N ALA A 542 14.03 26.78 30.36
CA ALA A 542 14.86 27.58 31.27
C ALA A 542 16.37 27.33 31.03
N ALA A 543 16.78 26.08 30.84
CA ALA A 543 18.18 25.73 30.54
C ALA A 543 18.67 26.34 29.21
N ARG A 544 17.76 26.54 28.25
CA ARG A 544 18.02 27.21 26.97
C ARG A 544 17.92 28.73 27.02
N GLY A 545 17.67 29.32 28.19
CA GLY A 545 17.60 30.78 28.38
C GLY A 545 16.20 31.37 28.32
N TYR A 546 15.15 30.56 28.15
CA TYR A 546 13.76 31.00 28.12
C TYR A 546 13.10 30.94 29.51
N GLY A 547 13.67 31.62 30.48
CA GLY A 547 13.19 31.60 31.87
C GLY A 547 11.79 32.20 32.10
N GLN A 548 11.22 32.89 31.09
CA GLN A 548 9.86 33.43 31.10
C GLN A 548 8.89 32.64 30.20
N ALA A 549 9.34 31.55 29.58
CA ALA A 549 8.48 30.75 28.72
C ALA A 549 7.33 30.11 29.52
N ARG A 550 6.24 29.87 28.82
CA ARG A 550 5.04 29.21 29.34
C ARG A 550 4.71 28.01 28.47
N VAL A 551 4.64 26.85 29.11
CA VAL A 551 4.13 25.62 28.51
C VAL A 551 2.63 25.54 28.81
N GLN A 552 1.81 25.45 27.77
CA GLN A 552 0.36 25.36 27.88
C GLN A 552 -0.12 24.07 27.21
N SER A 553 -1.00 23.30 27.86
CA SER A 553 -1.67 22.18 27.22
C SER A 553 -3.11 22.56 26.87
N HIS A 554 -3.38 22.74 25.57
CA HIS A 554 -4.74 23.00 25.05
C HIS A 554 -5.49 21.70 24.74
N LEU A 555 -4.76 20.61 24.51
CA LEU A 555 -5.28 19.27 24.30
C LEU A 555 -4.42 18.29 25.10
N PRO A 556 -5.00 17.23 25.69
CA PRO A 556 -4.24 16.26 26.48
C PRO A 556 -3.00 15.73 25.72
N GLY A 557 -1.84 15.72 26.39
CA GLY A 557 -0.54 15.28 25.86
C GLY A 557 0.09 16.20 24.81
N ARG A 558 -0.54 17.31 24.43
CA ARG A 558 -0.05 18.25 23.41
C ARG A 558 0.19 19.61 24.01
N TYR A 559 1.32 20.21 23.68
CA TYR A 559 1.82 21.43 24.28
C TYR A 559 2.00 22.54 23.26
N HIS A 560 1.61 23.74 23.67
CA HIS A 560 1.86 25.01 23.02
C HIS A 560 2.87 25.78 23.86
N ILE A 561 3.90 26.33 23.22
CA ILE A 561 5.01 27.02 23.90
C ILE A 561 5.01 28.49 23.50
N ASP A 562 4.73 29.35 24.48
CA ASP A 562 5.05 30.78 24.42
C ASP A 562 6.46 30.94 25.00
N TYR A 563 7.42 31.37 24.18
CA TYR A 563 8.82 31.50 24.61
C TYR A 563 9.08 32.72 25.51
N GLY A 564 8.07 33.59 25.69
CA GLY A 564 8.15 34.73 26.61
C GLY A 564 9.15 35.80 26.17
N HIS A 565 9.28 36.02 24.86
CA HIS A 565 10.17 37.03 24.31
C HIS A 565 9.82 38.44 24.78
N ALA A 566 10.81 39.20 25.24
CA ALA A 566 10.61 40.58 25.67
C ALA A 566 10.49 41.57 24.50
N ALA A 567 11.07 41.23 23.35
CA ALA A 567 11.07 42.09 22.16
C ALA A 567 9.83 41.84 21.30
N GLN A 568 9.35 42.92 20.68
CA GLN A 568 8.33 42.89 19.64
C GLN A 568 8.91 43.51 18.35
N PRO A 569 9.77 42.76 17.62
CA PRO A 569 10.48 43.29 16.46
C PRO A 569 9.52 43.69 15.32
N PRO A 570 9.84 44.75 14.55
CA PRO A 570 9.03 45.14 13.40
C PRO A 570 9.06 44.07 12.30
N VAL A 571 7.89 43.80 11.70
CA VAL A 571 7.72 42.86 10.58
C VAL A 571 7.35 43.61 9.29
N SER A 572 8.04 43.32 8.18
CA SER A 572 7.66 43.80 6.85
C SER A 572 6.94 42.70 6.07
N ILE A 573 5.64 42.90 5.82
CA ILE A 573 4.80 41.98 5.05
C ILE A 573 4.92 42.34 3.57
N LEU A 574 5.43 41.42 2.75
CA LEU A 574 5.70 41.61 1.33
C LEU A 574 4.63 40.90 0.51
N ILE A 575 3.87 41.67 -0.30
CA ILE A 575 2.80 41.14 -1.15
C ILE A 575 3.06 41.58 -2.58
N VAL A 576 3.40 40.63 -3.45
CA VAL A 576 3.51 40.86 -4.90
C VAL A 576 2.14 40.68 -5.53
N LEU A 577 1.77 41.58 -6.44
CA LEU A 577 0.48 41.51 -7.14
C LEU A 577 0.59 41.91 -8.61
N ARG A 578 -0.31 41.35 -9.43
CA ARG A 578 -0.59 41.83 -10.78
C ARG A 578 -2.06 41.63 -11.13
N ASP A 579 -2.81 42.72 -11.21
CA ASP A 579 -4.22 42.73 -11.64
C ASP A 579 -5.22 41.86 -10.85
N GLN A 580 -4.84 41.36 -9.67
CA GLN A 580 -5.68 40.55 -8.77
C GLN A 580 -6.41 41.42 -7.74
N LEU A 581 -7.05 42.51 -8.18
CA LEU A 581 -7.58 43.57 -7.30
C LEU A 581 -8.45 43.04 -6.15
N ALA A 582 -9.38 42.13 -6.44
CA ALA A 582 -10.30 41.62 -5.43
C ALA A 582 -9.57 40.77 -4.35
N ALA A 583 -8.51 40.05 -4.72
CA ALA A 583 -7.74 39.24 -3.79
C ALA A 583 -6.90 40.14 -2.86
N VAL A 584 -6.10 41.04 -3.45
CA VAL A 584 -5.24 41.95 -2.68
C VAL A 584 -6.05 42.88 -1.76
N GLN A 585 -7.24 43.33 -2.19
CA GLN A 585 -8.13 44.13 -1.33
C GLN A 585 -8.56 43.37 -0.08
N ARG A 586 -9.01 42.11 -0.24
CA ARG A 586 -9.38 41.26 0.91
C ARG A 586 -8.19 40.98 1.82
N CYS A 587 -7.04 40.67 1.23
CA CYS A 587 -5.80 40.42 1.97
C CYS A 587 -5.43 41.64 2.84
N VAL A 588 -5.25 42.82 2.23
CA VAL A 588 -4.88 44.05 2.94
C VAL A 588 -5.91 44.47 3.97
N MET A 589 -7.21 44.40 3.65
CA MET A 589 -8.28 44.72 4.60
C MET A 589 -8.22 43.79 5.82
N SER A 590 -8.14 42.47 5.61
CA SER A 590 -8.04 41.51 6.71
C SER A 590 -6.78 41.70 7.56
N LEU A 591 -5.65 42.06 6.94
CA LEU A 591 -4.40 42.36 7.65
C LEU A 591 -4.54 43.57 8.57
N LEU A 592 -5.24 44.62 8.14
CA LEU A 592 -5.46 45.84 8.91
C LEU A 592 -6.54 45.67 10.00
N GLU A 593 -7.59 44.88 9.72
CA GLU A 593 -8.73 44.70 10.63
C GLU A 593 -8.47 43.69 11.74
N HIS A 594 -7.77 42.59 11.42
CA HIS A 594 -7.67 41.45 12.35
C HIS A 594 -6.32 41.34 13.05
N THR A 595 -5.22 41.82 12.50
CA THR A 595 -3.88 41.59 13.09
C THR A 595 -3.69 42.37 14.40
N ALA A 596 -3.54 41.65 15.51
CA ALA A 596 -3.34 42.25 16.84
C ALA A 596 -1.88 42.70 17.08
N TYR A 597 -0.92 42.07 16.41
CA TYR A 597 0.50 42.41 16.55
C TYR A 597 0.75 43.87 16.12
N PRO A 598 1.38 44.72 16.96
CA PRO A 598 1.37 46.17 16.72
C PRO A 598 2.42 46.65 15.71
N ASN A 599 3.55 45.94 15.59
CA ASN A 599 4.74 46.44 14.91
C ASN A 599 4.90 45.78 13.53
N TYR A 600 4.12 46.21 12.54
CA TYR A 600 4.27 45.74 11.17
C TYR A 600 4.04 46.83 10.12
N GLU A 601 4.64 46.66 8.95
CA GLU A 601 4.33 47.40 7.72
C GLU A 601 3.92 46.42 6.61
N ILE A 602 3.17 46.91 5.63
CA ILE A 602 2.76 46.19 4.42
C ILE A 602 3.43 46.87 3.22
N LEU A 603 4.25 46.12 2.47
CA LEU A 603 4.81 46.52 1.19
C LEU A 603 4.07 45.81 0.05
N LEU A 604 3.27 46.57 -0.67
CA LEU A 604 2.60 46.14 -1.89
C LEU A 604 3.54 46.35 -3.07
N VAL A 605 3.84 45.29 -3.82
CA VAL A 605 4.76 45.31 -4.96
C VAL A 605 3.95 45.09 -6.23
N ASP A 606 3.73 46.17 -6.98
CA ASP A 606 3.00 46.15 -8.23
C ASP A 606 3.90 45.64 -9.37
N ASN A 607 3.60 44.44 -9.87
CA ASN A 607 4.29 43.82 -10.99
C ASN A 607 3.73 44.28 -12.34
N ALA A 608 3.82 45.58 -12.59
CA ALA A 608 3.33 46.23 -13.81
C ALA A 608 1.85 45.90 -14.13
N SER A 609 0.96 46.06 -13.15
CA SER A 609 -0.49 45.89 -13.34
C SER A 609 -1.00 46.71 -14.53
N GLU A 610 -1.88 46.14 -15.34
CA GLU A 610 -2.45 46.76 -16.55
C GLU A 610 -3.87 47.27 -16.32
N ASN A 611 -4.60 46.67 -15.38
CA ASN A 611 -5.97 47.00 -15.07
C ASN A 611 -6.06 48.41 -14.45
N PRO A 612 -6.82 49.34 -15.06
CA PRO A 612 -6.99 50.70 -14.54
C PRO A 612 -7.53 50.73 -13.09
N ALA A 613 -8.41 49.79 -12.73
CA ALA A 613 -8.97 49.72 -11.39
C ALA A 613 -7.91 49.35 -10.34
N THR A 614 -6.98 48.44 -10.67
CA THR A 614 -5.85 48.09 -9.79
C THR A 614 -4.93 49.28 -9.58
N ARG A 615 -4.56 49.98 -10.66
CA ARG A 615 -3.70 51.17 -10.59
C ARG A 615 -4.33 52.29 -9.77
N GLN A 616 -5.61 52.57 -10.00
CA GLN A 616 -6.36 53.59 -9.26
C GLN A 616 -6.43 53.24 -7.77
N TRP A 617 -6.65 51.97 -7.43
CA TRP A 617 -6.69 51.52 -6.05
C TRP A 617 -5.31 51.66 -5.37
N LEU A 618 -4.23 51.26 -6.03
CA LEU A 618 -2.86 51.43 -5.53
C LEU A 618 -2.49 52.91 -5.31
N GLU A 619 -2.86 53.80 -6.24
CA GLU A 619 -2.71 55.25 -6.07
C GLU A 619 -3.49 55.78 -4.87
N GLY A 620 -4.71 55.28 -4.65
CA GLY A 620 -5.51 55.62 -3.48
C GLY A 620 -4.84 55.18 -2.17
N VAL A 621 -4.31 53.95 -2.12
CA VAL A 621 -3.57 53.42 -0.95
C VAL A 621 -2.33 54.27 -0.66
N GLU A 622 -1.58 54.66 -1.70
CA GLU A 622 -0.39 55.50 -1.60
C GLU A 622 -0.72 56.91 -1.09
N GLN A 623 -1.82 57.51 -1.56
CA GLN A 623 -2.29 58.84 -1.12
C GLN A 623 -2.86 58.86 0.29
N MET A 624 -3.52 57.76 0.70
CA MET A 624 -4.06 57.64 2.06
C MET A 624 -2.98 57.52 3.13
N ALA A 625 -1.72 57.25 2.73
CA ALA A 625 -0.51 57.29 3.54
C ALA A 625 -0.73 56.84 5.00
N ALA A 626 -1.39 55.70 5.19
CA ALA A 626 -1.35 55.03 6.47
C ALA A 626 0.14 54.73 6.72
N GLU A 627 0.69 55.15 7.87
CA GLU A 627 2.11 54.90 8.22
C GLU A 627 2.53 53.43 8.06
N ARG A 628 1.55 52.51 7.95
CA ARG A 628 1.68 51.06 7.83
C ARG A 628 1.66 50.48 6.41
N VAL A 629 1.27 51.21 5.34
CA VAL A 629 1.17 50.62 3.98
C VAL A 629 1.98 51.44 2.97
N ARG A 630 2.82 50.75 2.19
CA ARG A 630 3.68 51.33 1.15
C ARG A 630 3.54 50.57 -0.15
N VAL A 631 3.65 51.28 -1.28
CA VAL A 631 3.58 50.71 -2.62
C VAL A 631 4.93 50.86 -3.31
N LEU A 632 5.44 49.78 -3.88
CA LEU A 632 6.59 49.72 -4.79
C LEU A 632 6.08 49.33 -6.17
N ARG A 633 6.62 49.91 -7.25
CA ARG A 633 6.14 49.65 -8.61
C ARG A 633 7.28 49.21 -9.52
N SER A 634 7.03 48.16 -10.30
CA SER A 634 7.88 47.78 -11.43
C SER A 634 7.43 48.48 -12.72
N GLY A 635 8.40 48.88 -13.55
CA GLY A 635 8.13 49.48 -14.86
C GLY A 635 7.77 48.44 -15.93
N GLU A 636 8.15 47.18 -15.72
CA GLU A 636 7.87 46.06 -16.61
C GLU A 636 7.55 44.78 -15.81
N PRO A 637 6.88 43.78 -16.40
CA PRO A 637 6.67 42.50 -15.74
C PRO A 637 8.00 41.80 -15.44
N LEU A 638 8.22 41.45 -14.17
CA LEU A 638 9.40 40.73 -13.68
C LEU A 638 8.98 39.43 -12.99
N ALA A 639 9.94 38.50 -12.87
CA ALA A 639 9.76 37.26 -12.13
C ALA A 639 9.47 37.54 -10.64
N ASP A 640 8.67 36.67 -10.02
CA ASP A 640 8.19 36.86 -8.65
C ASP A 640 9.33 36.91 -7.61
N ALA A 641 10.34 36.04 -7.74
CA ALA A 641 11.51 36.03 -6.85
C ALA A 641 12.27 37.37 -6.86
N HIS A 642 12.45 37.96 -8.05
CA HIS A 642 13.15 39.23 -8.22
C HIS A 642 12.40 40.37 -7.52
N LEU A 643 11.07 40.41 -7.63
CA LEU A 643 10.24 41.43 -6.99
C LEU A 643 10.25 41.33 -5.47
N LYS A 644 10.24 40.09 -4.94
CA LYS A 644 10.36 39.84 -3.50
C LYS A 644 11.74 40.23 -2.97
N ASN A 645 12.82 39.96 -3.71
CA ASN A 645 14.17 40.44 -3.37
C ASN A 645 14.25 41.97 -3.35
N LEU A 646 13.69 42.63 -4.36
CA LEU A 646 13.61 44.10 -4.40
C LEU A 646 12.82 44.65 -3.20
N ALA A 647 11.70 44.02 -2.85
CA ALA A 647 10.88 44.42 -1.72
C ALA A 647 11.61 44.21 -0.38
N ALA A 648 12.33 43.10 -0.22
CA ALA A 648 13.17 42.83 0.95
C ALA A 648 14.25 43.90 1.16
N ALA A 649 14.85 44.40 0.08
CA ALA A 649 15.81 45.51 0.15
C ALA A 649 15.18 46.82 0.67
N HIS A 650 13.90 47.06 0.40
CA HIS A 650 13.14 48.25 0.82
C HIS A 650 12.39 48.09 2.16
N ALA A 651 12.36 46.87 2.70
CA ALA A 651 11.73 46.51 3.96
C ALA A 651 12.49 47.11 5.15
N ARG A 652 11.75 47.60 6.15
CA ARG A 652 12.27 48.22 7.37
C ARG A 652 12.23 47.30 8.59
N GLY A 653 11.50 46.20 8.50
CA GLY A 653 11.36 45.21 9.57
C GLY A 653 12.63 44.37 9.76
N ASP A 654 12.80 43.87 10.98
CA ASP A 654 13.84 42.88 11.31
C ASP A 654 13.46 41.49 10.75
N TYR A 655 12.16 41.27 10.52
CA TYR A 655 11.59 40.08 9.91
C TYR A 655 10.87 40.44 8.62
N LEU A 656 11.01 39.56 7.63
CA LEU A 656 10.27 39.61 6.38
C LEU A 656 9.17 38.54 6.44
N LEU A 657 7.96 38.88 6.01
CA LEU A 657 6.88 37.92 5.80
C LEU A 657 6.48 37.94 4.32
N LEU A 658 6.80 36.87 3.60
CA LEU A 658 6.30 36.64 2.24
C LEU A 658 4.86 36.16 2.35
N LEU A 659 3.93 36.87 1.69
CA LEU A 659 2.51 36.59 1.78
C LEU A 659 1.85 36.67 0.40
N ARG A 660 1.12 35.61 0.03
CA ARG A 660 0.37 35.57 -1.23
C ARG A 660 -0.84 36.52 -1.18
N PRO A 661 -1.15 37.23 -2.28
CA PRO A 661 -2.28 38.17 -2.33
C PRO A 661 -3.65 37.48 -2.20
N GLU A 662 -3.74 36.16 -2.37
CA GLU A 662 -4.97 35.37 -2.21
C GLU A 662 -5.29 34.97 -0.77
N THR A 663 -4.47 35.41 0.19
CA THR A 663 -4.67 35.09 1.61
C THR A 663 -5.65 36.03 2.31
N ALA A 664 -6.28 35.56 3.39
CA ALA A 664 -7.00 36.42 4.32
C ALA A 664 -6.80 35.98 5.78
N VAL A 665 -6.60 36.96 6.66
CA VAL A 665 -6.45 36.76 8.11
C VAL A 665 -7.81 36.72 8.78
N PHE A 666 -8.01 35.82 9.73
CA PHE A 666 -9.21 35.77 10.56
C PHE A 666 -8.92 35.53 12.06
N GLN A 667 -7.64 35.33 12.43
CA GLN A 667 -7.20 35.16 13.81
C GLN A 667 -6.35 36.37 14.21
N GLY A 668 -6.54 36.91 15.42
CA GLY A 668 -5.83 38.11 15.85
C GLY A 668 -4.35 37.91 16.15
N GLU A 669 -4.03 36.80 16.82
CA GLU A 669 -2.70 36.50 17.35
C GLU A 669 -1.75 35.88 16.31
N TRP A 670 -2.21 35.58 15.10
CA TRP A 670 -1.47 34.81 14.07
C TRP A 670 -0.04 35.31 13.83
N LEU A 671 0.16 36.63 13.71
CA LEU A 671 1.47 37.21 13.44
C LEU A 671 2.38 37.12 14.68
N GLY A 672 1.79 37.28 15.87
CA GLY A 672 2.48 37.08 17.15
C GLY A 672 2.98 35.64 17.29
N GLU A 673 2.18 34.65 16.86
CA GLU A 673 2.57 33.24 16.86
C GLU A 673 3.75 32.96 15.93
N LEU A 674 3.77 33.54 14.72
CA LEU A 674 4.91 33.42 13.81
C LEU A 674 6.17 34.07 14.39
N VAL A 675 6.04 35.27 14.98
CA VAL A 675 7.15 35.99 15.61
C VAL A 675 7.69 35.26 16.85
N ASN A 676 6.81 34.61 17.63
CA ASN A 676 7.20 33.78 18.77
C ASN A 676 8.15 32.65 18.35
N GLN A 677 7.87 32.00 17.21
CA GLN A 677 8.78 30.98 16.67
C GLN A 677 10.03 31.60 16.01
N ALA A 678 9.88 32.68 15.25
CA ALA A 678 10.97 33.26 14.45
C ALA A 678 12.08 33.91 15.28
N GLN A 679 11.78 34.32 16.52
CA GLN A 679 12.76 34.88 17.45
C GLN A 679 13.69 33.83 18.08
N ARG A 680 13.45 32.54 17.85
CA ARG A 680 14.35 31.46 18.28
C ARG A 680 15.62 31.46 17.43
N PRO A 681 16.83 31.50 18.02
CA PRO A 681 18.08 31.59 17.25
C PRO A 681 18.25 30.46 16.23
N GLU A 682 17.85 29.23 16.58
CA GLU A 682 17.97 28.07 15.72
C GLU A 682 16.92 28.00 14.59
N VAL A 683 15.83 28.77 14.67
CA VAL A 683 14.77 28.76 13.65
C VAL A 683 15.06 29.82 12.60
N GLY A 684 15.23 29.42 11.35
CA GLY A 684 15.50 30.34 10.24
C GLY A 684 14.23 30.79 9.53
N VAL A 685 13.28 29.87 9.34
CA VAL A 685 12.04 30.09 8.57
C VAL A 685 10.84 29.59 9.36
N VAL A 686 9.72 30.31 9.31
CA VAL A 686 8.45 29.93 9.94
C VAL A 686 7.31 29.96 8.95
N GLY A 687 6.53 28.88 8.86
CA GLY A 687 5.31 28.79 8.06
C GLY A 687 4.04 28.70 8.89
N ALA A 688 2.94 29.21 8.32
CA ALA A 688 1.60 29.12 8.91
C ALA A 688 0.78 27.96 8.33
N ARG A 689 -0.32 27.59 8.99
CA ARG A 689 -1.36 26.74 8.40
C ARG A 689 -2.25 27.57 7.47
N THR A 690 -2.61 27.02 6.32
CA THR A 690 -3.65 27.63 5.47
C THR A 690 -4.78 26.67 5.17
N ILE A 691 -5.99 27.22 5.07
CA ILE A 691 -7.23 26.47 4.81
C ILE A 691 -8.08 27.17 3.73
N ASP A 692 -8.94 26.44 3.04
CA ASP A 692 -9.91 27.03 2.11
C ASP A 692 -11.18 27.52 2.83
N GLY A 693 -12.16 28.01 2.05
CA GLY A 693 -13.42 28.52 2.58
C GLY A 693 -14.33 27.46 3.20
N ASP A 694 -14.07 26.17 2.93
CA ASP A 694 -14.80 25.03 3.50
C ASP A 694 -14.07 24.46 4.74
N GLY A 695 -13.01 25.14 5.20
CA GLY A 695 -12.21 24.70 6.33
C GLY A 695 -11.31 23.50 6.03
N ARG A 696 -10.96 23.27 4.75
CA ARG A 696 -10.04 22.20 4.35
C ARG A 696 -8.61 22.69 4.29
N ILE A 697 -7.66 21.88 4.75
CA ILE A 697 -6.23 22.18 4.71
C ILE A 697 -5.77 22.39 3.27
N THR A 698 -5.14 23.53 3.00
CA THR A 698 -4.43 23.84 1.74
C THR A 698 -2.91 23.87 1.92
N HIS A 699 -2.42 24.15 3.13
CA HIS A 699 -1.01 24.01 3.48
C HIS A 699 -0.83 23.66 4.97
N ALA A 700 -0.04 22.63 5.24
CA ALA A 700 0.35 22.19 6.59
C ALA A 700 1.80 21.67 6.61
N GLY A 701 2.71 22.40 5.94
CA GLY A 701 4.08 21.96 5.63
C GLY A 701 4.21 21.32 4.25
N LEU A 702 5.41 21.40 3.67
CA LEU A 702 5.78 20.73 2.42
C LEU A 702 6.66 19.52 2.72
N VAL A 703 6.39 18.42 2.01
CA VAL A 703 7.21 17.20 2.00
C VAL A 703 7.92 17.10 0.66
N LEU A 704 9.24 17.01 0.68
CA LEU A 704 10.07 16.90 -0.52
C LEU A 704 9.86 15.54 -1.21
N GLY A 705 9.90 15.55 -2.54
CA GLY A 705 9.67 14.38 -3.40
C GLY A 705 8.21 13.92 -3.48
N LEU A 706 7.32 14.39 -2.59
CA LEU A 706 5.93 13.98 -2.55
C LEU A 706 5.17 14.57 -3.75
N ARG A 707 4.68 13.70 -4.64
CA ARG A 707 3.91 14.05 -5.85
C ARG A 707 4.61 15.06 -6.78
N GLY A 708 5.94 15.10 -6.79
CA GLY A 708 6.71 16.07 -7.58
C GLY A 708 7.98 16.47 -6.84
N VAL A 709 8.32 17.76 -6.90
CA VAL A 709 9.43 18.33 -6.12
C VAL A 709 9.04 18.46 -4.65
N ALA A 710 7.90 19.07 -4.34
CA ALA A 710 7.46 19.27 -2.97
C ALA A 710 5.92 19.24 -2.87
N GLY A 711 5.40 18.27 -2.14
CA GLY A 711 3.96 18.05 -1.98
C GLY A 711 3.42 18.61 -0.67
N HIS A 712 2.17 19.07 -0.69
CA HIS A 712 1.47 19.55 0.50
C HIS A 712 1.02 18.36 1.37
N ALA A 713 1.54 18.26 2.59
CA ALA A 713 1.07 17.29 3.57
C ALA A 713 -0.38 17.61 3.98
N PHE A 714 -1.19 16.57 4.25
CA PHE A 714 -2.57 16.69 4.75
C PHE A 714 -3.55 17.46 3.86
N ILE A 715 -3.20 17.73 2.59
CA ILE A 715 -4.06 18.50 1.68
C ILE A 715 -5.46 17.89 1.56
N GLY A 716 -6.48 18.72 1.79
CA GLY A 716 -7.89 18.34 1.77
C GLY A 716 -8.44 17.73 3.06
N GLU A 717 -7.63 17.57 4.12
CA GLU A 717 -8.14 17.20 5.45
C GLU A 717 -8.93 18.35 6.10
N ASP A 718 -9.75 18.02 7.10
CA ASP A 718 -10.45 19.02 7.90
C ASP A 718 -9.48 19.84 8.76
N MET A 719 -9.74 21.13 8.96
CA MET A 719 -8.91 21.98 9.83
C MET A 719 -8.85 21.52 11.28
N ASN A 720 -9.83 20.73 11.74
CA ASN A 720 -9.87 20.14 13.07
C ASN A 720 -9.38 18.69 13.12
N ALA A 721 -8.98 18.12 11.98
CA ALA A 721 -8.42 16.77 11.95
C ALA A 721 -7.15 16.71 12.82
N THR A 722 -6.94 15.57 13.46
CA THR A 722 -5.69 15.29 14.17
C THR A 722 -4.53 15.17 13.19
N GLY A 723 -4.79 14.63 12.00
CA GLY A 723 -3.77 14.25 11.03
C GLY A 723 -2.96 13.04 11.50
N TYR A 724 -2.16 12.50 10.59
CA TYR A 724 -1.20 11.42 10.87
C TYR A 724 -0.33 11.76 12.09
N MET A 725 -0.33 10.88 13.09
CA MET A 725 0.37 11.06 14.38
C MET A 725 0.04 12.38 15.11
N ASN A 726 -1.20 12.89 14.98
CA ASN A 726 -1.65 14.16 15.58
C ASN A 726 -0.88 15.41 15.11
N ARG A 727 -0.13 15.30 14.00
CA ARG A 727 0.78 16.35 13.52
C ARG A 727 0.07 17.62 13.07
N LEU A 728 -1.24 17.61 12.77
CA LEU A 728 -1.96 18.84 12.40
C LEU A 728 -2.28 19.76 13.59
N GLN A 729 -2.09 19.28 14.81
CA GLN A 729 -2.48 19.98 16.04
C GLN A 729 -1.30 20.60 16.80
N VAL A 730 -0.07 20.32 16.38
CA VAL A 730 1.16 20.73 17.08
C VAL A 730 2.19 21.37 16.14
N ALA A 731 3.02 22.24 16.69
CA ALA A 731 4.17 22.80 15.98
C ALA A 731 5.21 21.71 15.70
N GLN A 732 5.90 21.81 14.57
CA GLN A 732 6.89 20.83 14.14
C GLN A 732 7.86 21.39 13.09
N ASN A 733 8.98 20.71 12.90
CA ASN A 733 9.92 21.05 11.82
C ASN A 733 9.54 20.35 10.50
N TYR A 734 9.67 21.08 9.39
CA TYR A 734 9.59 20.57 8.02
C TYR A 734 10.89 20.89 7.27
N SER A 735 11.08 20.34 6.08
CA SER A 735 12.17 20.77 5.19
C SER A 735 11.84 22.06 4.44
N ALA A 736 10.56 22.30 4.16
CA ALA A 736 10.10 23.51 3.49
C ALA A 736 8.66 23.87 3.91
N VAL A 737 8.36 25.17 3.79
CA VAL A 737 7.02 25.75 3.92
C VAL A 737 6.76 26.62 2.70
N SER A 738 5.49 26.86 2.37
CA SER A 738 5.12 27.62 1.18
C SER A 738 5.20 29.14 1.42
N ASP A 739 5.53 29.89 0.36
CA ASP A 739 5.39 31.35 0.31
C ASP A 739 3.94 31.88 0.47
N GLY A 740 2.95 30.99 0.59
CA GLY A 740 1.60 31.30 1.04
C GLY A 740 1.60 32.16 2.30
N CYS A 741 2.46 31.81 3.27
CA CYS A 741 2.75 32.61 4.45
C CYS A 741 4.08 32.12 5.07
N LEU A 742 5.17 32.82 4.76
CA LEU A 742 6.54 32.43 5.14
C LEU A 742 7.26 33.61 5.80
N MET A 743 7.70 33.43 7.05
CA MET A 743 8.48 34.42 7.80
C MET A 743 9.96 34.02 7.86
N ILE A 744 10.85 35.00 7.68
CA ILE A 744 12.30 34.81 7.79
C ILE A 744 12.94 36.07 8.39
N ARG A 745 14.01 35.90 9.18
CA ARG A 745 14.83 37.03 9.64
C ARG A 745 15.47 37.72 8.43
N LYS A 746 15.35 39.05 8.34
CA LYS A 746 15.92 39.81 7.22
C LYS A 746 17.43 39.57 7.08
N ALA A 747 18.16 39.56 8.19
CA ALA A 747 19.59 39.30 8.18
C ALA A 747 19.95 37.91 7.59
N LEU A 748 19.15 36.89 7.88
CA LEU A 748 19.33 35.54 7.30
C LEU A 748 18.95 35.52 5.81
N PHE A 749 17.86 36.20 5.44
CA PHE A 749 17.48 36.33 4.03
C PHE A 749 18.61 36.98 3.21
N ASP A 750 19.23 38.04 3.72
CA ASP A 750 20.36 38.72 3.11
C ASP A 750 21.62 37.82 3.07
N GLU A 751 21.90 37.09 4.16
CA GLU A 751 23.01 36.13 4.25
C GLU A 751 22.90 35.01 3.20
N LEU A 752 21.69 34.48 2.99
CA LEU A 752 21.42 33.44 2.00
C LEU A 752 21.45 33.98 0.56
N GLY A 753 21.51 35.30 0.36
CA GLY A 753 21.47 35.94 -0.95
C GLY A 753 20.07 36.07 -1.55
N GLY A 754 19.03 36.06 -0.69
CA GLY A 754 17.63 36.18 -1.10
C GLY A 754 17.07 34.96 -1.82
N LEU A 755 16.00 35.17 -2.58
CA LEU A 755 15.38 34.16 -3.44
C LEU A 755 16.20 33.96 -4.72
N ASP A 756 16.22 32.74 -5.23
CA ASP A 756 16.90 32.40 -6.48
C ASP A 756 16.22 33.08 -7.68
N GLU A 757 16.97 33.90 -8.43
CA GLU A 757 16.50 34.61 -9.63
C GLU A 757 16.85 33.88 -10.94
N GLY A 758 17.35 32.65 -10.85
CA GLY A 758 17.73 31.82 -11.99
C GLY A 758 16.69 30.74 -12.27
N ASP A 759 17.03 29.50 -11.94
CA ASP A 759 16.24 28.32 -12.26
C ASP A 759 14.88 28.29 -11.54
N PHE A 760 14.74 29.01 -10.41
CA PHE A 760 13.53 29.02 -9.58
C PHE A 760 12.80 30.38 -9.54
N ALA A 761 13.17 31.31 -10.42
CA ALA A 761 12.70 32.71 -10.37
C ALA A 761 11.17 32.87 -10.39
N GLU A 762 10.47 32.00 -11.13
CA GLU A 762 9.01 32.04 -11.29
C GLU A 762 8.28 31.14 -10.28
N ARG A 763 8.85 29.98 -9.93
CA ARG A 763 8.24 28.97 -9.05
C ARG A 763 9.33 28.19 -8.30
N GLY A 764 9.08 27.88 -7.03
CA GLY A 764 9.94 27.02 -6.20
C GLY A 764 11.05 27.74 -5.43
N ALA A 765 11.19 29.06 -5.58
CA ALA A 765 12.21 29.82 -4.85
C ALA A 765 12.03 29.77 -3.31
N ASP A 766 10.80 29.54 -2.84
CA ASP A 766 10.46 29.36 -1.43
C ASP A 766 10.98 28.03 -0.87
N VAL A 767 10.81 26.94 -1.62
CA VAL A 767 11.39 25.63 -1.32
C VAL A 767 12.91 25.73 -1.33
N ASP A 768 13.51 26.32 -2.38
CA ASP A 768 14.97 26.49 -2.46
C ASP A 768 15.54 27.32 -1.30
N LEU A 769 14.87 28.41 -0.90
CA LEU A 769 15.26 29.23 0.25
C LEU A 769 15.22 28.42 1.56
N CYS A 770 14.17 27.64 1.78
CA CYS A 770 14.06 26.76 2.96
C CYS A 770 15.19 25.73 3.00
N LEU A 771 15.51 25.11 1.86
CA LEU A 771 16.58 24.12 1.76
C LEU A 771 17.96 24.75 2.02
N ARG A 772 18.23 25.94 1.47
CA ARG A 772 19.47 26.69 1.78
C ARG A 772 19.56 27.10 3.24
N ALA A 773 18.46 27.52 3.86
CA ALA A 773 18.43 27.80 5.30
C ALA A 773 18.75 26.54 6.13
N GLY A 774 18.21 25.38 5.72
CA GLY A 774 18.53 24.08 6.31
C GLY A 774 20.00 23.69 6.16
N GLU A 775 20.62 23.91 4.98
CA GLU A 775 22.06 23.68 4.77
C GLU A 775 22.93 24.58 5.63
N ALA A 776 22.48 25.80 5.93
CA ALA A 776 23.12 26.71 6.88
C ALA A 776 22.90 26.33 8.36
N GLY A 777 22.19 25.24 8.64
CA GLY A 777 21.96 24.70 9.99
C GLY A 777 20.74 25.26 10.71
N TYR A 778 19.85 25.98 10.02
CA TYR A 778 18.62 26.52 10.61
C TYR A 778 17.45 25.54 10.48
N LEU A 779 16.55 25.57 11.47
CA LEU A 779 15.28 24.87 11.43
C LEU A 779 14.24 25.65 10.61
N VAL A 780 13.42 24.92 9.87
CA VAL A 780 12.19 25.45 9.27
C VAL A 780 11.03 24.94 10.13
N SER A 781 10.35 25.85 10.82
CA SER A 781 9.27 25.52 11.74
C SER A 781 7.91 25.81 11.11
N TRP A 782 6.93 24.94 11.34
CA TRP A 782 5.54 25.16 10.96
C TRP A 782 4.68 25.15 12.21
N THR A 783 3.75 26.09 12.31
CA THR A 783 2.84 26.18 13.46
C THR A 783 1.36 26.15 13.03
N PRO A 784 0.52 25.30 13.64
CA PRO A 784 -0.93 25.31 13.43
C PRO A 784 -1.62 26.47 14.15
N HIS A 785 -0.91 27.17 15.06
CA HIS A 785 -1.45 28.26 15.88
C HIS A 785 -1.57 29.59 15.12
N ALA A 786 -0.93 29.70 13.95
CA ALA A 786 -1.22 30.72 12.96
C ALA A 786 -1.99 30.09 11.79
N THR A 787 -3.27 30.43 11.63
CA THR A 787 -4.11 29.93 10.52
C THR A 787 -4.66 31.06 9.66
N LEU A 788 -4.52 30.93 8.34
CA LEU A 788 -5.05 31.88 7.34
C LEU A 788 -5.94 31.18 6.31
N LEU A 789 -6.85 31.95 5.69
CA LEU A 789 -7.62 31.48 4.54
C LEU A 789 -6.77 31.60 3.26
N HIS A 790 -6.78 30.57 2.42
CA HIS A 790 -6.12 30.52 1.12
C HIS A 790 -6.76 29.43 0.24
N SER A 791 -7.58 29.83 -0.74
CA SER A 791 -8.43 28.91 -1.53
C SER A 791 -7.86 28.49 -2.89
N GLN A 792 -6.55 28.62 -3.14
CA GLN A 792 -5.95 28.15 -4.39
C GLN A 792 -5.52 26.68 -4.30
N VAL A 793 -5.81 25.93 -5.36
CA VAL A 793 -5.31 24.57 -5.57
C VAL A 793 -3.91 24.64 -6.19
N PRO A 794 -2.92 23.88 -5.69
CA PRO A 794 -1.60 23.84 -6.30
C PRO A 794 -1.66 23.41 -7.78
N GLU A 795 -1.02 24.17 -8.67
CA GLU A 795 -0.87 23.82 -10.08
C GLU A 795 0.22 22.77 -10.30
N ALA A 796 0.07 21.92 -11.32
CA ALA A 796 1.12 20.97 -11.70
C ALA A 796 2.44 21.68 -12.00
N GLU A 797 3.54 21.09 -11.53
CA GLU A 797 4.89 21.62 -11.74
C GLU A 797 5.36 21.35 -13.18
N PRO A 798 5.95 22.35 -13.87
CA PRO A 798 6.59 22.15 -15.17
C PRO A 798 7.74 21.12 -15.09
N VAL A 799 7.98 20.40 -16.19
CA VAL A 799 9.03 19.37 -16.27
C VAL A 799 10.41 19.98 -16.06
N GLU A 800 10.64 21.19 -16.57
CA GLU A 800 11.89 21.93 -16.46
C GLU A 800 12.21 22.30 -15.00
N LEU A 801 11.18 22.68 -14.23
CA LEU A 801 11.31 22.98 -12.81
C LEU A 801 11.72 21.72 -12.02
N GLN A 802 11.07 20.59 -12.30
CA GLN A 802 11.42 19.31 -11.67
C GLN A 802 12.86 18.91 -11.97
N ASP A 803 13.30 19.03 -13.22
CA ASP A 803 14.66 18.68 -13.63
C ASP A 803 15.71 19.58 -12.95
N ALA A 804 15.45 20.89 -12.78
CA ALA A 804 16.32 21.80 -12.03
C ALA A 804 16.43 21.41 -10.55
N PHE A 805 15.31 21.05 -9.93
CA PHE A 805 15.29 20.54 -8.56
C PHE A 805 16.01 19.20 -8.41
N TYR A 806 15.88 18.28 -9.37
CA TYR A 806 16.66 17.05 -9.37
C TYR A 806 18.15 17.33 -9.52
N ALA A 807 18.54 18.28 -10.36
CA ALA A 807 19.95 18.63 -10.55
C ALA A 807 20.59 19.18 -9.26
N ARG A 808 19.85 19.98 -8.47
CA ARG A 808 20.39 20.67 -7.29
C ARG A 808 20.12 19.96 -5.96
N TRP A 809 18.94 19.35 -5.81
CA TRP A 809 18.39 18.95 -4.51
C TRP A 809 17.99 17.46 -4.40
N LEU A 810 18.25 16.64 -5.41
CA LEU A 810 17.77 15.24 -5.46
C LEU A 810 18.00 14.41 -4.18
N PRO A 811 19.17 14.43 -3.52
CA PRO A 811 19.35 13.66 -2.28
C PRO A 811 18.36 14.03 -1.17
N ARG A 812 18.01 15.33 -1.03
CA ARG A 812 17.01 15.81 -0.07
C ARG A 812 15.59 15.50 -0.51
N LEU A 813 15.29 15.57 -1.81
CA LEU A 813 14.00 15.15 -2.36
C LEU A 813 13.75 13.65 -2.14
N ALA A 814 14.81 12.86 -2.25
CA ALA A 814 14.77 11.44 -1.95
C ALA A 814 14.68 11.18 -0.44
N ARG A 815 15.28 11.97 0.44
CA ARG A 815 15.25 11.72 1.89
C ARG A 815 14.95 13.00 2.64
N ASP A 816 13.66 13.29 2.77
CA ASP A 816 13.16 14.41 3.57
C ASP A 816 13.14 14.02 5.05
N PRO A 817 13.89 14.71 5.93
CA PRO A 817 13.85 14.45 7.38
C PRO A 817 12.44 14.53 8.00
N ALA A 818 11.52 15.30 7.43
CA ALA A 818 10.16 15.44 7.94
C ALA A 818 9.22 14.29 7.53
N TYR A 819 9.72 13.31 6.76
CA TYR A 819 8.91 12.29 6.12
C TYR A 819 9.59 10.92 6.06
N ASN A 820 8.95 9.92 6.66
CA ASN A 820 9.52 8.57 6.77
C ASN A 820 9.68 7.88 5.40
N PRO A 821 10.83 7.22 5.13
CA PRO A 821 11.09 6.55 3.85
C PRO A 821 10.18 5.34 3.59
N ASN A 822 9.50 4.80 4.61
CA ASN A 822 8.52 3.73 4.46
C ASN A 822 7.20 4.21 3.83
N PHE A 823 7.03 5.51 3.61
CA PHE A 823 5.88 6.05 2.89
C PHE A 823 6.15 6.29 1.40
N SER A 824 5.09 6.10 0.61
CA SER A 824 5.10 6.29 -0.83
C SER A 824 5.07 7.77 -1.20
N LEU A 825 6.00 8.21 -2.06
CA LEU A 825 6.01 9.55 -2.65
C LEU A 825 4.89 9.82 -3.68
N VAL A 826 4.22 8.78 -4.19
CA VAL A 826 3.29 8.91 -5.33
C VAL A 826 1.82 8.68 -4.95
N ARG A 827 1.52 7.57 -4.25
CA ARG A 827 0.16 7.05 -4.01
C ARG A 827 -0.59 7.70 -2.83
N ALA A 828 -0.02 8.68 -2.16
CA ALA A 828 -0.50 9.08 -0.85
C ALA A 828 -1.63 10.12 -0.90
N ARG A 829 -2.91 9.74 -0.73
CA ARG A 829 -4.00 10.68 -0.39
C ARG A 829 -3.76 11.17 1.05
N GLY A 830 -3.69 12.48 1.30
CA GLY A 830 -3.26 13.06 2.59
C GLY A 830 -1.76 12.97 2.90
N GLY A 831 -0.99 12.19 2.13
CA GLY A 831 0.47 12.15 2.21
C GLY A 831 1.06 10.97 2.98
N PHE A 832 0.32 10.13 3.71
CA PHE A 832 0.92 9.10 4.58
C PHE A 832 0.38 7.68 4.27
N VAL A 833 0.98 7.02 3.28
CA VAL A 833 0.60 5.65 2.86
C VAL A 833 1.85 4.81 2.72
N LEU A 834 1.88 3.63 3.35
CA LEU A 834 3.01 2.71 3.26
C LEU A 834 3.32 2.36 1.80
N THR A 835 4.59 2.37 1.46
CA THR A 835 5.07 1.92 0.16
C THR A 835 5.31 0.40 0.16
N ASP A 836 5.61 -0.15 -1.02
CA ASP A 836 5.95 -1.57 -1.16
C ASP A 836 7.18 -1.93 -0.30
N THR A 837 7.06 -2.98 0.53
CA THR A 837 8.15 -3.48 1.38
C THR A 837 9.39 -3.81 0.57
N GLN A 838 9.26 -4.29 -0.68
CA GLN A 838 10.40 -4.65 -1.51
C GLN A 838 11.26 -3.43 -1.92
N LEU A 839 10.71 -2.21 -1.82
CA LEU A 839 11.44 -0.97 -2.08
C LEU A 839 12.12 -0.39 -0.83
N THR A 840 11.73 -0.83 0.37
CA THR A 840 12.12 -0.20 1.64
C THR A 840 12.79 -1.12 2.63
N PHE A 841 12.61 -2.44 2.51
CA PHE A 841 13.27 -3.42 3.35
C PHE A 841 14.54 -3.95 2.69
N ARG A 842 15.69 -3.50 3.19
CA ARG A 842 17.02 -3.93 2.75
C ARG A 842 17.83 -4.49 3.93
N PRO A 843 17.70 -5.79 4.25
CA PRO A 843 18.29 -6.36 5.46
C PRO A 843 19.83 -6.49 5.41
N LEU A 844 20.46 -6.36 4.23
CA LEU A 844 21.93 -6.35 4.10
C LEU A 844 22.47 -4.91 4.06
N ALA A 845 22.42 -4.21 5.19
CA ALA A 845 22.78 -2.78 5.31
C ALA A 845 24.20 -2.45 4.81
N TRP A 846 25.15 -3.39 4.88
CA TRP A 846 26.54 -3.20 4.42
C TRP A 846 26.75 -3.52 2.92
N GLN A 847 25.67 -3.81 2.18
CA GLN A 847 25.64 -4.00 0.72
C GLN A 847 26.69 -4.99 0.17
N PRO A 848 26.70 -6.27 0.61
CA PRO A 848 27.66 -7.27 0.15
C PRO A 848 27.44 -7.72 -1.30
N LEU A 849 26.28 -7.41 -1.89
CA LEU A 849 25.84 -7.86 -3.21
C LEU A 849 25.38 -6.66 -4.03
N PRO A 850 25.55 -6.69 -5.37
CA PRO A 850 25.03 -5.66 -6.24
C PRO A 850 23.49 -5.64 -6.21
N THR A 851 22.94 -4.43 -6.14
CA THR A 851 21.52 -4.13 -6.09
C THR A 851 20.97 -3.93 -7.50
N VAL A 852 20.02 -4.77 -7.90
CA VAL A 852 19.40 -4.72 -9.24
C VAL A 852 17.95 -4.28 -9.12
N LEU A 853 17.58 -3.19 -9.79
CA LEU A 853 16.20 -2.78 -10.04
C LEU A 853 15.78 -3.26 -11.43
N ALA A 854 14.84 -4.19 -11.52
CA ALA A 854 14.46 -4.80 -12.77
C ALA A 854 13.04 -4.44 -13.21
N HIS A 855 12.91 -3.74 -14.34
CA HIS A 855 11.64 -3.36 -14.94
C HIS A 855 11.26 -4.32 -16.07
N PHE A 856 10.24 -5.15 -15.83
CA PHE A 856 9.73 -6.09 -16.82
C PHE A 856 8.57 -5.49 -17.62
N ALA A 857 8.42 -5.93 -18.86
CA ALA A 857 7.42 -5.40 -19.78
C ALA A 857 6.09 -6.17 -19.77
N ASP A 858 6.08 -7.40 -19.27
CA ASP A 858 4.88 -8.21 -19.04
C ASP A 858 5.12 -9.33 -18.02
N THR A 859 4.04 -9.86 -17.43
CA THR A 859 4.08 -11.03 -16.54
C THR A 859 3.92 -12.35 -17.30
N PHE A 860 3.98 -12.32 -18.63
CA PHE A 860 3.84 -13.49 -19.51
C PHE A 860 5.21 -13.96 -19.99
N GLY A 861 5.28 -14.68 -21.11
CA GLY A 861 6.52 -15.34 -21.57
C GLY A 861 7.74 -14.42 -21.61
N CYS A 862 7.62 -13.24 -22.25
CA CYS A 862 8.77 -12.37 -22.47
C CYS A 862 9.38 -11.84 -21.17
N GLY A 863 8.60 -11.21 -20.30
CA GLY A 863 9.12 -10.71 -19.04
C GLY A 863 9.50 -11.82 -18.06
N HIS A 864 8.80 -12.95 -18.12
CA HIS A 864 9.06 -14.07 -17.23
C HIS A 864 10.41 -14.74 -17.51
N TYR A 865 10.71 -15.07 -18.77
CA TYR A 865 11.96 -15.75 -19.13
C TYR A 865 13.19 -14.84 -19.17
N ARG A 866 13.00 -13.55 -19.43
CA ARG A 866 14.12 -12.62 -19.64
C ARG A 866 14.51 -11.79 -18.42
N VAL A 867 13.55 -11.51 -17.54
CA VAL A 867 13.76 -10.63 -16.40
C VAL A 867 13.45 -11.37 -15.11
N ILE A 868 12.22 -11.85 -14.93
CA ILE A 868 11.75 -12.38 -13.63
C ILE A 868 12.54 -13.63 -13.22
N GLN A 869 12.58 -14.68 -14.05
CA GLN A 869 13.25 -15.94 -13.69
C GLN A 869 14.77 -15.81 -13.55
N PRO A 870 15.51 -15.14 -14.47
CA PRO A 870 16.94 -14.92 -14.28
C PRO A 870 17.25 -14.06 -13.05
N PHE A 871 16.39 -13.09 -12.71
CA PHE A 871 16.53 -12.29 -11.49
C PHE A 871 16.35 -13.15 -10.24
N LEU A 872 15.26 -13.92 -10.16
CA LEU A 872 14.99 -14.80 -9.03
C LEU A 872 16.10 -15.83 -8.81
N ALA A 873 16.56 -16.47 -9.89
CA ALA A 873 17.65 -17.45 -9.83
C ALA A 873 18.97 -16.83 -9.33
N GLN A 874 19.32 -15.63 -9.77
CA GLN A 874 20.51 -14.92 -9.27
C GLN A 874 20.37 -14.53 -7.80
N ARG A 875 19.18 -14.07 -7.38
CA ARG A 875 18.90 -13.71 -5.99
C ARG A 875 18.96 -14.92 -5.07
N GLU A 876 18.37 -16.05 -5.47
CA GLU A 876 18.40 -17.31 -4.71
C GLU A 876 19.83 -17.85 -4.51
N GLN A 877 20.72 -17.64 -5.48
CA GLN A 877 22.13 -18.02 -5.39
C GLN A 877 23.01 -16.96 -4.70
N GLY A 878 22.44 -15.83 -4.27
CA GLY A 878 23.18 -14.75 -3.61
C GLY A 878 24.18 -14.05 -4.52
N LEU A 879 23.85 -13.90 -5.81
CA LEU A 879 24.65 -13.12 -6.77
C LEU A 879 24.22 -11.66 -6.83
N ILE A 880 22.95 -11.37 -6.53
CA ILE A 880 22.36 -10.03 -6.54
C ILE A 880 21.36 -9.88 -5.39
N GLU A 881 21.06 -8.64 -5.02
CA GLU A 881 19.85 -8.24 -4.31
C GLU A 881 18.98 -7.32 -5.17
N GLY A 882 17.79 -6.97 -4.69
CA GLY A 882 16.96 -5.92 -5.26
C GLY A 882 15.52 -6.35 -5.53
N VAL A 883 14.89 -5.72 -6.52
CA VAL A 883 13.44 -5.79 -6.75
C VAL A 883 13.08 -5.85 -8.23
N VAL A 884 11.96 -6.49 -8.53
CA VAL A 884 11.38 -6.59 -9.86
C VAL A 884 10.06 -5.82 -9.88
N THR A 885 9.92 -4.79 -10.71
CA THR A 885 8.71 -3.96 -10.80
C THR A 885 8.18 -3.84 -12.23
N HIS A 886 6.88 -3.57 -12.36
CA HIS A 886 6.25 -3.31 -13.66
C HIS A 886 6.31 -1.83 -14.08
N GLY A 887 6.30 -0.92 -13.11
CA GLY A 887 6.35 0.53 -13.32
C GLY A 887 7.77 1.07 -13.17
N LEU A 888 8.10 2.12 -13.95
CA LEU A 888 9.34 2.86 -13.73
C LEU A 888 9.20 3.67 -12.44
N LEU A 889 10.26 3.70 -11.63
CA LEU A 889 10.30 4.57 -10.45
C LEU A 889 10.48 6.03 -10.88
N HIS A 890 9.87 6.95 -10.14
CA HIS A 890 10.20 8.37 -10.25
C HIS A 890 11.64 8.62 -9.80
N VAL A 891 12.22 9.76 -10.20
CA VAL A 891 13.64 10.06 -9.95
C VAL A 891 13.97 10.04 -8.46
N ALA A 892 13.11 10.60 -7.61
CA ALA A 892 13.29 10.58 -6.15
C ALA A 892 13.20 9.16 -5.54
N ASP A 893 12.26 8.33 -6.01
CA ASP A 893 12.16 6.92 -5.58
C ASP A 893 13.36 6.08 -6.05
N LEU A 894 13.89 6.37 -7.25
CA LEU A 894 15.08 5.72 -7.77
C LEU A 894 16.33 6.08 -6.93
N GLU A 895 16.46 7.34 -6.53
CA GLU A 895 17.52 7.78 -5.62
C GLU A 895 17.36 7.19 -4.22
N ARG A 896 16.12 7.09 -3.69
CA ARG A 896 15.82 6.39 -2.43
C ARG A 896 16.31 4.95 -2.47
N PHE A 897 15.96 4.23 -3.54
CA PHE A 897 16.30 2.82 -3.71
C PHE A 897 17.80 2.61 -3.97
N SER A 898 18.45 3.56 -4.66
CA SER A 898 19.88 3.59 -4.97
C SER A 898 20.40 2.26 -5.58
N PRO A 899 19.91 1.84 -6.75
CA PRO A 899 20.36 0.60 -7.37
C PRO A 899 21.74 0.73 -8.01
N ASP A 900 22.51 -0.36 -8.03
CA ASP A 900 23.76 -0.49 -8.79
C ASP A 900 23.46 -0.72 -10.28
N VAL A 901 22.39 -1.45 -10.59
CA VAL A 901 21.95 -1.77 -11.96
C VAL A 901 20.46 -1.53 -12.12
N VAL A 902 20.06 -0.92 -13.25
CA VAL A 902 18.66 -0.81 -13.67
C VAL A 902 18.44 -1.60 -14.97
N LEU A 903 17.59 -2.63 -14.94
CA LEU A 903 17.19 -3.39 -16.12
C LEU A 903 15.89 -2.84 -16.69
N LEU A 904 15.86 -2.58 -18.00
CA LEU A 904 14.75 -1.98 -18.71
C LEU A 904 14.33 -2.88 -19.88
N GLN A 905 13.29 -3.68 -19.68
CA GLN A 905 12.77 -4.50 -20.77
C GLN A 905 11.81 -3.71 -21.65
N ARG A 906 12.02 -3.74 -22.98
CA ARG A 906 11.05 -3.28 -24.00
C ARG A 906 10.42 -1.90 -23.70
N GLN A 907 11.22 -0.93 -23.27
CA GLN A 907 10.74 0.42 -22.99
C GLN A 907 10.50 1.21 -24.28
N ILE A 908 9.23 1.45 -24.61
CA ILE A 908 8.80 2.12 -25.84
C ILE A 908 7.77 3.20 -25.49
N GLY A 909 7.79 4.31 -26.24
CA GLY A 909 6.87 5.44 -26.07
C GLY A 909 7.56 6.66 -25.43
N ASP A 910 7.04 7.85 -25.68
CA ASP A 910 7.73 9.10 -25.28
C ASP A 910 7.85 9.26 -23.76
N GLU A 911 6.84 8.87 -22.99
CA GLU A 911 6.88 8.90 -21.52
C GLU A 911 8.00 8.00 -20.95
N ARG A 912 8.11 6.77 -21.46
CA ARG A 912 9.17 5.83 -21.03
C ARG A 912 10.55 6.33 -21.44
N LEU A 913 10.67 6.91 -22.63
CA LEU A 913 11.93 7.49 -23.12
C LEU A 913 12.34 8.73 -22.32
N ASP A 914 11.40 9.55 -21.85
CA ASP A 914 11.71 10.68 -20.97
C ASP A 914 12.16 10.20 -19.58
N ALA A 915 11.51 9.17 -19.03
CA ALA A 915 11.98 8.53 -17.81
C ALA A 915 13.40 7.96 -17.97
N MET A 916 13.72 7.31 -19.09
CA MET A 916 15.08 6.85 -19.39
C MET A 916 16.08 8.00 -19.53
N ARG A 917 15.70 9.12 -20.16
CA ARG A 917 16.52 10.35 -20.22
C ARG A 917 16.84 10.84 -18.81
N ARG A 918 15.83 10.93 -17.93
CA ARG A 918 16.01 11.33 -16.53
C ARG A 918 16.86 10.35 -15.74
N MET A 919 16.70 9.04 -15.94
CA MET A 919 17.56 8.02 -15.33
C MET A 919 19.03 8.19 -15.76
N LYS A 920 19.28 8.48 -17.04
CA LYS A 920 20.63 8.79 -17.53
C LYS A 920 21.21 10.06 -16.90
N ALA A 921 20.38 11.10 -16.73
CA ALA A 921 20.81 12.38 -16.20
C ALA A 921 21.07 12.34 -14.68
N PHE A 922 20.23 11.63 -13.92
CA PHE A 922 20.14 11.77 -12.47
C PHE A 922 20.46 10.50 -11.67
N SER A 923 20.58 9.33 -12.29
CA SER A 923 20.95 8.09 -11.60
C SER A 923 22.36 7.62 -11.97
N ARG A 924 23.10 7.13 -10.98
CA ARG A 924 24.44 6.53 -11.16
C ARG A 924 24.41 5.06 -11.56
N ALA A 925 23.25 4.40 -11.50
CA ALA A 925 23.13 2.98 -11.80
C ALA A 925 23.59 2.64 -13.22
N PHE A 926 24.14 1.44 -13.42
CA PHE A 926 24.40 0.89 -14.75
C PHE A 926 23.09 0.47 -15.42
N LYS A 927 22.76 1.04 -16.58
CA LYS A 927 21.47 0.80 -17.25
C LYS A 927 21.63 -0.26 -18.32
N VAL A 928 20.78 -1.28 -18.26
CA VAL A 928 20.73 -2.37 -19.24
C VAL A 928 19.38 -2.36 -19.92
N TYR A 929 19.37 -2.30 -21.24
CA TYR A 929 18.16 -2.52 -22.02
C TYR A 929 18.02 -3.99 -22.39
N GLU A 930 16.85 -4.58 -22.19
CA GLU A 930 16.58 -5.99 -22.45
C GLU A 930 15.57 -6.13 -23.61
N LEU A 931 15.87 -7.01 -24.58
CA LEU A 931 14.97 -7.35 -25.68
C LEU A 931 15.01 -8.83 -26.07
N ASP A 932 13.82 -9.46 -26.11
CA ASP A 932 13.66 -10.88 -26.49
C ASP A 932 13.37 -11.11 -27.98
N ASP A 933 12.67 -10.18 -28.63
CA ASP A 933 12.10 -10.35 -29.97
C ASP A 933 12.42 -9.17 -30.90
N TYR A 934 12.46 -9.44 -32.21
CA TYR A 934 12.66 -8.40 -33.22
C TYR A 934 11.39 -7.57 -33.46
N LEU A 935 11.27 -6.45 -32.77
CA LEU A 935 10.06 -5.62 -32.82
C LEU A 935 9.84 -4.82 -34.12
N PRO A 936 10.89 -4.36 -34.86
CA PRO A 936 10.66 -3.65 -36.10
C PRO A 936 9.99 -4.53 -37.15
N ASN A 937 9.08 -3.96 -37.95
CA ASN A 937 8.47 -4.62 -39.10
C ASN A 937 7.82 -5.99 -38.78
N LEU A 938 7.01 -6.06 -37.72
CA LEU A 938 6.29 -7.29 -37.35
C LEU A 938 5.50 -7.89 -38.54
N PRO A 939 5.45 -9.23 -38.67
CA PRO A 939 4.69 -9.91 -39.71
C PRO A 939 3.24 -9.44 -39.78
N LEU A 940 2.65 -9.42 -40.99
CA LEU A 940 1.28 -8.92 -41.22
C LEU A 940 0.21 -9.60 -40.34
N LYS A 941 0.40 -10.89 -40.04
CA LYS A 941 -0.54 -11.71 -39.26
C LYS A 941 -0.23 -11.73 -37.75
N ASN A 942 0.75 -10.96 -37.30
CA ASN A 942 1.06 -10.83 -35.88
C ASN A 942 0.04 -9.89 -35.23
N GLN A 943 -0.72 -10.39 -34.26
CA GLN A 943 -1.78 -9.63 -33.59
C GLN A 943 -1.27 -8.38 -32.85
N HIS A 944 0.01 -8.34 -32.45
CA HIS A 944 0.59 -7.17 -31.79
C HIS A 944 0.93 -6.02 -32.75
N ARG A 945 0.91 -6.26 -34.07
CA ARG A 945 1.28 -5.25 -35.08
C ARG A 945 0.41 -3.99 -35.02
N GLU A 946 -0.89 -4.14 -34.82
CA GLU A 946 -1.84 -3.00 -34.80
C GLU A 946 -1.59 -2.06 -33.62
N HIS A 947 -1.00 -2.57 -32.54
CA HIS A 947 -0.70 -1.82 -31.32
C HIS A 947 0.74 -1.28 -31.27
N MET A 948 1.59 -1.59 -32.25
CA MET A 948 2.97 -1.11 -32.29
C MET A 948 3.07 0.30 -32.89
N PRO A 949 3.86 1.21 -32.29
CA PRO A 949 4.13 2.52 -32.87
C PRO A 949 4.77 2.41 -34.25
N LYS A 950 4.31 3.25 -35.21
CA LYS A 950 4.83 3.25 -36.59
C LYS A 950 6.35 3.55 -36.68
N ASP A 951 6.89 4.27 -35.70
CA ASP A 951 8.30 4.70 -35.64
C ASP A 951 9.15 3.89 -34.63
N ILE A 952 8.83 2.61 -34.39
CA ILE A 952 9.47 1.78 -33.36
C ILE A 952 11.00 1.76 -33.42
N LEU A 953 11.60 1.76 -34.62
CA LEU A 953 13.05 1.79 -34.79
C LEU A 953 13.67 3.11 -34.29
N ARG A 954 12.97 4.24 -34.47
CA ARG A 954 13.39 5.55 -33.95
C ARG A 954 13.33 5.55 -32.42
N SER A 955 12.27 5.00 -31.85
CA SER A 955 12.10 4.89 -30.39
C SER A 955 13.17 3.99 -29.77
N LEU A 956 13.44 2.83 -30.37
CA LEU A 956 14.52 1.94 -29.94
C LEU A 956 15.88 2.64 -30.01
N ARG A 957 16.19 3.34 -31.10
CA ARG A 957 17.45 4.10 -31.22
C ARG A 957 17.60 5.16 -30.13
N ARG A 958 16.53 5.89 -29.80
CA ARG A 958 16.54 6.88 -28.69
C ARG A 958 16.77 6.19 -27.34
N GLY A 959 16.01 5.13 -27.06
CA GLY A 959 16.10 4.38 -25.81
C GLY A 959 17.48 3.75 -25.60
N LEU A 960 18.03 3.13 -26.64
CA LEU A 960 19.38 2.55 -26.62
C LEU A 960 20.46 3.62 -26.42
N GLY A 961 20.23 4.87 -26.86
CA GLY A 961 21.13 5.99 -26.57
C GLY A 961 21.14 6.44 -25.10
N TYR A 962 20.23 5.91 -24.26
CA TYR A 962 20.12 6.24 -22.85
C TYR A 962 20.64 5.15 -21.90
N VAL A 963 21.06 4.00 -22.43
CA VAL A 963 21.56 2.88 -21.62
C VAL A 963 23.05 2.64 -21.84
N ASP A 964 23.66 1.88 -20.94
CA ASP A 964 25.08 1.54 -21.00
C ASP A 964 25.31 0.21 -21.74
N ARG A 965 24.32 -0.70 -21.72
CA ARG A 965 24.39 -2.02 -22.35
C ARG A 965 23.07 -2.45 -22.95
N PHE A 966 23.14 -3.19 -24.06
CA PHE A 966 22.00 -3.83 -24.69
C PHE A 966 22.12 -5.36 -24.63
N VAL A 967 21.15 -6.02 -23.98
CA VAL A 967 21.12 -7.47 -23.82
C VAL A 967 20.00 -8.07 -24.67
N VAL A 968 20.34 -9.05 -25.50
CA VAL A 968 19.41 -9.74 -26.41
C VAL A 968 19.42 -11.24 -26.19
N SER A 969 18.39 -11.94 -26.68
CA SER A 969 18.21 -13.39 -26.48
C SER A 969 18.95 -14.27 -27.49
N THR A 970 19.40 -13.73 -28.64
CA THR A 970 20.02 -14.49 -29.73
C THR A 970 21.11 -13.69 -30.46
N GLU A 971 22.05 -14.39 -31.10
CA GLU A 971 23.04 -13.79 -32.01
C GLU A 971 22.39 -13.08 -33.19
N ALA A 972 21.27 -13.63 -33.71
CA ALA A 972 20.54 -13.02 -34.82
C ALA A 972 19.99 -11.62 -34.46
N LEU A 973 19.53 -11.43 -33.23
CA LEU A 973 19.14 -10.11 -32.73
C LEU A 973 20.35 -9.18 -32.59
N ALA A 974 21.47 -9.69 -32.07
CA ALA A 974 22.69 -8.90 -31.92
C ALA A 974 23.20 -8.39 -33.28
N GLU A 975 23.21 -9.25 -34.29
CA GLU A 975 23.53 -8.88 -35.67
C GLU A 975 22.56 -7.84 -36.23
N ALA A 976 21.24 -8.06 -36.07
CA ALA A 976 20.21 -7.17 -36.59
C ALA A 976 20.25 -5.77 -35.97
N PHE A 977 20.79 -5.63 -34.76
CA PHE A 977 20.89 -4.36 -34.04
C PHE A 977 22.33 -3.85 -33.86
N SER A 978 23.31 -4.47 -34.52
CA SER A 978 24.74 -4.12 -34.41
C SER A 978 25.05 -2.64 -34.66
N ASP A 979 24.28 -1.96 -35.51
CA ASP A 979 24.43 -0.53 -35.79
C ASP A 979 23.76 0.41 -34.76
N LEU A 980 23.03 -0.12 -33.77
CA LEU A 980 22.25 0.70 -32.83
C LEU A 980 22.89 0.86 -31.45
N HIS A 981 23.79 -0.02 -31.03
CA HIS A 981 24.43 0.06 -29.72
C HIS A 981 25.84 -0.55 -29.75
N PRO A 982 26.86 0.08 -29.13
CA PRO A 982 28.24 -0.41 -29.18
C PRO A 982 28.53 -1.61 -28.28
N ASP A 983 27.79 -1.79 -27.18
CA ASP A 983 27.92 -2.95 -26.27
C ASP A 983 26.65 -3.80 -26.30
N ILE A 984 26.65 -4.84 -27.14
CA ILE A 984 25.54 -5.82 -27.23
C ILE A 984 26.02 -7.15 -26.65
N ARG A 985 25.28 -7.69 -25.69
CA ARG A 985 25.54 -9.00 -25.08
C ARG A 985 24.42 -9.98 -25.40
N VAL A 986 24.77 -11.20 -25.78
CA VAL A 986 23.82 -12.29 -25.98
C VAL A 986 23.71 -13.09 -24.70
N ALA A 987 22.56 -13.02 -24.05
CA ALA A 987 22.19 -13.90 -22.95
C ALA A 987 21.11 -14.83 -23.46
N TYR A 988 21.39 -16.10 -23.68
CA TYR A 988 20.39 -17.03 -24.23
C TYR A 988 19.28 -17.36 -23.22
N ASN A 989 18.07 -17.61 -23.72
CA ASN A 989 16.97 -18.08 -22.87
C ASN A 989 17.32 -19.43 -22.20
N ARG A 990 16.91 -19.56 -20.94
CA ARG A 990 17.20 -20.70 -20.07
C ARG A 990 15.96 -21.01 -19.21
N LEU A 991 15.85 -22.25 -18.76
CA LEU A 991 14.74 -22.69 -17.92
C LEU A 991 15.11 -22.65 -16.43
N ALA A 992 14.20 -22.15 -15.60
CA ALA A 992 14.39 -22.13 -14.15
C ALA A 992 14.29 -23.56 -13.55
N PRO A 993 15.31 -24.04 -12.80
CA PRO A 993 15.29 -25.37 -12.20
C PRO A 993 14.09 -25.62 -11.29
N GLY A 994 13.73 -24.65 -10.43
CA GLY A 994 12.60 -24.77 -9.51
C GLY A 994 11.24 -24.91 -10.21
N TRP A 995 11.16 -24.53 -11.50
CA TRP A 995 9.91 -24.52 -12.26
C TRP A 995 9.80 -25.68 -13.25
N TRP A 996 10.92 -26.06 -13.87
CA TRP A 996 10.97 -27.09 -14.92
C TRP A 996 11.62 -28.41 -14.47
N GLY A 997 12.47 -28.38 -13.45
CA GLY A 997 13.27 -29.54 -13.04
C GLY A 997 12.46 -30.66 -12.38
N GLY A 998 11.42 -30.30 -11.63
CA GLY A 998 10.55 -31.24 -10.90
C GLY A 998 9.40 -31.83 -11.72
N LEU A 999 9.27 -31.48 -13.00
CA LEU A 999 8.18 -31.97 -13.84
C LEU A 999 8.31 -33.47 -14.08
N GLN A 1000 7.18 -34.17 -13.96
CA GLN A 1000 7.09 -35.56 -14.36
C GLN A 1000 7.29 -35.64 -15.88
N PRO A 1001 8.16 -36.54 -16.36
CA PRO A 1001 8.28 -36.79 -17.79
C PRO A 1001 6.93 -37.19 -18.38
N SER A 1002 6.74 -36.86 -19.66
CA SER A 1002 5.61 -37.37 -20.44
C SER A 1002 5.43 -38.86 -20.22
N GLN A 1003 4.22 -39.27 -19.87
CA GLN A 1003 3.87 -40.68 -19.75
C GLN A 1003 3.86 -41.36 -21.12
N ARG A 1004 3.59 -40.57 -22.18
CA ARG A 1004 3.41 -41.00 -23.58
C ARG A 1004 2.33 -42.10 -23.71
N ARG A 1005 1.82 -42.37 -24.92
CA ARG A 1005 0.91 -43.49 -25.21
C ARG A 1005 -0.33 -43.56 -24.30
N ARG A 1006 -0.88 -42.40 -23.93
CA ARG A 1006 -2.03 -42.29 -23.02
C ARG A 1006 -3.38 -42.54 -23.71
N SER A 1007 -3.39 -42.68 -25.02
CA SER A 1007 -4.59 -42.90 -25.82
C SER A 1007 -4.37 -43.92 -26.93
N ALA A 1008 -5.45 -44.27 -27.64
CA ALA A 1008 -5.44 -45.31 -28.66
C ALA A 1008 -4.66 -44.91 -29.92
N LYS A 1009 -4.58 -43.61 -30.23
CA LYS A 1009 -3.74 -43.07 -31.31
C LYS A 1009 -2.64 -42.19 -30.70
N PRO A 1010 -1.47 -42.07 -31.34
CA PRO A 1010 -0.42 -41.19 -30.85
C PRO A 1010 -0.91 -39.74 -30.72
N ARG A 1011 -0.56 -39.10 -29.62
CA ARG A 1011 -0.93 -37.72 -29.31
C ARG A 1011 0.11 -36.77 -29.89
N VAL A 1012 -0.29 -36.01 -30.91
CA VAL A 1012 0.60 -35.04 -31.57
C VAL A 1012 0.08 -33.65 -31.28
N GLY A 1013 0.96 -32.75 -30.82
CA GLY A 1013 0.48 -31.47 -30.31
C GLY A 1013 1.35 -30.26 -30.55
N TRP A 1014 0.73 -29.10 -30.33
CA TRP A 1014 1.35 -27.79 -30.38
C TRP A 1014 0.92 -26.97 -29.16
N ALA A 1015 1.82 -26.13 -28.67
CA ALA A 1015 1.58 -25.23 -27.56
C ALA A 1015 2.22 -23.87 -27.85
N GLY A 1016 1.50 -22.78 -27.58
CA GLY A 1016 2.01 -21.42 -27.77
C GLY A 1016 0.95 -20.33 -27.66
N GLY A 1017 1.41 -19.07 -27.68
CA GLY A 1017 0.55 -17.89 -27.56
C GLY A 1017 -0.09 -17.44 -28.88
N VAL A 1018 -0.94 -16.41 -28.79
CA VAL A 1018 -1.77 -15.89 -29.90
C VAL A 1018 -0.99 -15.23 -31.06
N SER A 1019 0.31 -14.97 -30.89
CA SER A 1019 1.18 -14.34 -31.89
C SER A 1019 1.61 -15.30 -33.02
N HIS A 1020 1.21 -16.57 -32.96
CA HIS A 1020 1.66 -17.65 -33.87
C HIS A 1020 0.66 -18.03 -34.97
N THR A 1021 -0.33 -17.20 -35.28
CA THR A 1021 -1.35 -17.52 -36.31
C THR A 1021 -0.73 -17.90 -37.66
N GLY A 1022 0.22 -17.12 -38.17
CA GLY A 1022 0.91 -17.43 -39.43
C GLY A 1022 1.69 -18.74 -39.37
N ASP A 1023 2.41 -18.97 -38.25
CA ASP A 1023 3.18 -20.21 -38.04
C ASP A 1023 2.28 -21.46 -38.06
N LEU A 1024 1.09 -21.39 -37.48
CA LEU A 1024 0.13 -22.51 -37.46
C LEU A 1024 -0.57 -22.73 -38.80
N GLU A 1025 -0.82 -21.68 -39.58
CA GLU A 1025 -1.39 -21.83 -40.92
C GLU A 1025 -0.50 -22.66 -41.86
N LEU A 1026 0.82 -22.66 -41.66
CA LEU A 1026 1.76 -23.49 -42.41
C LEU A 1026 1.47 -24.99 -42.31
N ILE A 1027 0.99 -25.43 -41.15
CA ILE A 1027 0.71 -26.85 -40.86
C ILE A 1027 -0.79 -27.18 -40.90
N ALA A 1028 -1.66 -26.23 -41.27
CA ALA A 1028 -3.10 -26.46 -41.28
C ALA A 1028 -3.52 -27.63 -42.18
N ASP A 1029 -2.92 -27.74 -43.37
CA ASP A 1029 -3.20 -28.86 -44.28
C ASP A 1029 -2.55 -30.17 -43.80
N VAL A 1030 -1.41 -30.10 -43.10
CA VAL A 1030 -0.76 -31.26 -42.46
C VAL A 1030 -1.65 -31.84 -41.36
N VAL A 1031 -2.22 -30.96 -40.51
CA VAL A 1031 -3.15 -31.34 -39.45
C VAL A 1031 -4.38 -32.03 -40.03
N LYS A 1032 -4.93 -31.50 -41.13
CA LYS A 1032 -6.07 -32.08 -41.84
C LYS A 1032 -5.75 -33.47 -42.43
N GLU A 1033 -4.60 -33.62 -43.09
CA GLU A 1033 -4.17 -34.88 -43.71
C GLU A 1033 -4.05 -36.01 -42.67
N LEU A 1034 -3.46 -35.71 -41.51
CA LEU A 1034 -3.16 -36.70 -40.48
C LEU A 1034 -4.25 -36.84 -39.41
N ALA A 1035 -5.38 -36.15 -39.53
CA ALA A 1035 -6.45 -36.12 -38.52
C ALA A 1035 -7.02 -37.52 -38.17
N ASN A 1036 -6.90 -38.48 -39.09
CA ASN A 1036 -7.33 -39.86 -38.85
C ASN A 1036 -6.21 -40.76 -38.29
N GLU A 1037 -4.95 -40.33 -38.32
CA GLU A 1037 -3.77 -41.10 -37.88
C GLU A 1037 -3.36 -40.76 -36.43
N VAL A 1038 -3.64 -39.55 -35.96
CA VAL A 1038 -3.21 -39.04 -34.64
C VAL A 1038 -4.34 -38.36 -33.87
N GLU A 1039 -4.14 -38.15 -32.57
CA GLU A 1039 -4.95 -37.26 -31.76
C GLU A 1039 -4.26 -35.89 -31.65
N TRP A 1040 -4.84 -34.89 -32.28
CA TRP A 1040 -4.32 -33.52 -32.24
C TRP A 1040 -4.63 -32.83 -30.92
N VAL A 1041 -3.59 -32.38 -30.22
CA VAL A 1041 -3.68 -31.67 -28.93
C VAL A 1041 -3.13 -30.25 -29.08
N PHE A 1042 -3.96 -29.23 -28.85
CA PHE A 1042 -3.55 -27.82 -28.93
C PHE A 1042 -3.66 -27.14 -27.57
N PHE A 1043 -2.63 -26.38 -27.19
CA PHE A 1043 -2.61 -25.61 -25.94
C PHE A 1043 -2.27 -24.13 -26.18
N GLY A 1044 -3.14 -23.23 -25.70
CA GLY A 1044 -2.99 -21.78 -25.80
C GLY A 1044 -3.88 -21.17 -26.87
N MET A 1045 -3.54 -21.36 -28.14
CA MET A 1045 -4.35 -20.93 -29.29
C MET A 1045 -4.61 -22.06 -30.29
N CYS A 1046 -5.69 -21.96 -31.05
CA CYS A 1046 -5.99 -22.85 -32.17
C CYS A 1046 -6.75 -22.08 -33.25
N PRO A 1047 -6.19 -21.90 -34.47
CA PRO A 1047 -6.89 -21.25 -35.58
C PRO A 1047 -8.19 -21.98 -35.95
N GLU A 1048 -9.21 -21.23 -36.39
CA GLU A 1048 -10.52 -21.78 -36.79
C GLU A 1048 -10.40 -22.83 -37.89
N ARG A 1049 -9.47 -22.66 -38.83
CA ARG A 1049 -9.23 -23.63 -39.91
C ARG A 1049 -8.69 -24.99 -39.42
N ILE A 1050 -8.03 -25.02 -38.26
CA ILE A 1050 -7.47 -26.23 -37.65
C ILE A 1050 -8.46 -26.86 -36.67
N ARG A 1051 -9.24 -26.03 -35.95
CA ARG A 1051 -10.10 -26.47 -34.83
C ARG A 1051 -11.00 -27.69 -35.12
N PRO A 1052 -11.61 -27.88 -36.31
CA PRO A 1052 -12.43 -29.05 -36.62
C PRO A 1052 -11.69 -30.39 -36.56
N TYR A 1053 -10.35 -30.39 -36.69
CA TYR A 1053 -9.51 -31.58 -36.69
C TYR A 1053 -8.83 -31.85 -35.34
N VAL A 1054 -9.00 -30.95 -34.37
CA VAL A 1054 -8.36 -31.02 -33.06
C VAL A 1054 -9.16 -31.88 -32.10
N HIS A 1055 -8.54 -32.93 -31.58
CA HIS A 1055 -9.14 -33.83 -30.59
C HIS A 1055 -9.28 -33.15 -29.22
N GLU A 1056 -8.23 -32.45 -28.78
CA GLU A 1056 -8.15 -31.85 -27.46
C GLU A 1056 -7.61 -30.42 -27.55
N PHE A 1057 -8.33 -29.47 -26.96
CA PHE A 1057 -7.93 -28.06 -26.93
C PHE A 1057 -7.94 -27.52 -25.50
N HIS A 1058 -6.83 -26.93 -25.09
CA HIS A 1058 -6.68 -26.24 -23.81
C HIS A 1058 -6.47 -24.75 -24.07
N PRO A 1059 -7.26 -23.85 -23.47
CA PRO A 1059 -7.00 -22.42 -23.53
C PRO A 1059 -5.73 -22.05 -22.76
N GLY A 1060 -5.20 -20.84 -22.99
CA GLY A 1060 -4.08 -20.31 -22.21
C GLY A 1060 -4.40 -20.22 -20.72
N LEU A 1061 -3.39 -20.51 -19.88
CA LEU A 1061 -3.48 -20.47 -18.41
C LEU A 1061 -2.59 -19.35 -17.85
N PRO A 1062 -2.80 -18.94 -16.58
CA PRO A 1062 -1.83 -18.14 -15.85
C PRO A 1062 -0.44 -18.76 -15.93
N ILE A 1063 0.59 -17.92 -16.11
CA ILE A 1063 1.94 -18.38 -16.44
C ILE A 1063 2.44 -19.43 -15.44
N GLN A 1064 2.18 -19.28 -14.13
CA GLN A 1064 2.66 -20.18 -13.08
C GLN A 1064 2.23 -21.65 -13.26
N GLN A 1065 1.07 -21.89 -13.88
CA GLN A 1065 0.52 -23.22 -14.14
C GLN A 1065 1.00 -23.82 -15.47
N TYR A 1066 1.65 -23.00 -16.32
CA TYR A 1066 2.00 -23.35 -17.68
C TYR A 1066 2.90 -24.60 -17.79
N PRO A 1067 4.02 -24.74 -17.04
CA PRO A 1067 4.89 -25.90 -17.23
C PRO A 1067 4.25 -27.22 -16.81
N ALA A 1068 3.52 -27.21 -15.69
CA ALA A 1068 2.80 -28.38 -15.21
C ALA A 1068 1.70 -28.81 -16.18
N LYS A 1069 0.93 -27.84 -16.71
CA LYS A 1069 -0.07 -28.13 -17.73
C LYS A 1069 0.54 -28.63 -19.04
N LEU A 1070 1.65 -28.03 -19.48
CA LEU A 1070 2.35 -28.46 -20.69
C LEU A 1070 2.83 -29.91 -20.54
N ALA A 1071 3.46 -30.25 -19.42
CA ALA A 1071 3.91 -31.61 -19.12
C ALA A 1071 2.74 -32.60 -19.10
N SER A 1072 1.59 -32.21 -18.53
CA SER A 1072 0.40 -33.06 -18.43
C SER A 1072 -0.31 -33.33 -19.76
N LEU A 1073 0.14 -32.75 -20.88
CA LEU A 1073 -0.45 -33.05 -22.19
C LEU A 1073 -0.07 -34.45 -22.68
N ASP A 1074 1.00 -35.02 -22.13
CA ASP A 1074 1.51 -36.36 -22.44
C ASP A 1074 1.65 -36.61 -23.95
N LEU A 1075 2.27 -35.67 -24.66
CA LEU A 1075 2.43 -35.74 -26.11
C LEU A 1075 3.44 -36.83 -26.50
N ASP A 1076 3.07 -37.63 -27.49
CA ASP A 1076 3.97 -38.58 -28.15
C ASP A 1076 4.89 -37.86 -29.16
N LEU A 1077 4.46 -36.72 -29.69
CA LEU A 1077 5.25 -35.86 -30.58
C LEU A 1077 4.77 -34.40 -30.49
N ALA A 1078 5.70 -33.46 -30.41
CA ALA A 1078 5.40 -32.03 -30.44
C ALA A 1078 5.84 -31.39 -31.76
N LEU A 1079 5.07 -30.40 -32.23
CA LEU A 1079 5.40 -29.62 -33.42
C LEU A 1079 5.80 -28.19 -33.05
N ALA A 1080 6.84 -27.67 -33.70
CA ALA A 1080 7.28 -26.28 -33.54
C ALA A 1080 7.48 -25.61 -34.92
N PRO A 1081 6.38 -25.23 -35.62
CA PRO A 1081 6.47 -24.54 -36.90
C PRO A 1081 6.87 -23.07 -36.72
N LEU A 1082 7.61 -22.53 -37.68
CA LEU A 1082 7.93 -21.10 -37.82
C LEU A 1082 7.95 -20.71 -39.30
N GLU A 1083 7.24 -19.65 -39.67
CA GLU A 1083 7.39 -18.99 -40.98
C GLU A 1083 8.82 -18.47 -41.19
N ASP A 1084 9.28 -18.47 -42.45
CA ASP A 1084 10.59 -17.91 -42.79
C ASP A 1084 10.47 -16.40 -43.01
N ASN A 1085 10.73 -15.64 -41.95
CA ASN A 1085 10.79 -14.19 -41.94
C ASN A 1085 11.81 -13.70 -40.90
N LEU A 1086 12.27 -12.45 -41.01
CA LEU A 1086 13.30 -11.90 -40.12
C LEU A 1086 12.93 -11.98 -38.63
N PHE A 1087 11.65 -11.75 -38.30
CA PHE A 1087 11.14 -11.84 -36.94
C PHE A 1087 11.38 -13.24 -36.35
N ASN A 1088 10.99 -14.29 -37.08
CA ASN A 1088 11.17 -15.67 -36.67
C ASN A 1088 12.63 -16.13 -36.72
N GLN A 1089 13.44 -15.62 -37.65
CA GLN A 1089 14.88 -15.90 -37.69
C GLN A 1089 15.62 -15.33 -36.46
N CYS A 1090 15.07 -14.29 -35.83
CA CYS A 1090 15.58 -13.69 -34.61
C CYS A 1090 15.08 -14.36 -33.32
N LYS A 1091 14.06 -15.23 -33.39
CA LYS A 1091 13.48 -15.91 -32.21
C LYS A 1091 14.49 -16.85 -31.55
N SER A 1092 14.33 -17.03 -30.24
CA SER A 1092 15.06 -18.04 -29.47
C SER A 1092 14.52 -19.46 -29.70
N ASN A 1093 15.30 -20.45 -29.29
CA ASN A 1093 14.95 -21.86 -29.29
C ASN A 1093 14.05 -22.28 -28.10
N LEU A 1094 13.43 -21.32 -27.39
CA LEU A 1094 12.69 -21.55 -26.14
C LEU A 1094 11.64 -22.67 -26.25
N ARG A 1095 10.94 -22.77 -27.38
CA ARG A 1095 9.94 -23.82 -27.62
C ARG A 1095 10.53 -25.24 -27.55
N LEU A 1096 11.76 -25.42 -28.05
CA LEU A 1096 12.47 -26.70 -27.95
C LEU A 1096 12.88 -27.00 -26.51
N LEU A 1097 13.22 -25.97 -25.73
CA LEU A 1097 13.56 -26.12 -24.32
C LEU A 1097 12.35 -26.58 -23.50
N GLU A 1098 11.20 -25.92 -23.68
CA GLU A 1098 9.95 -26.24 -22.98
C GLU A 1098 9.49 -27.68 -23.28
N TYR A 1099 9.45 -28.06 -24.57
CA TYR A 1099 9.11 -29.42 -24.99
C TYR A 1099 10.14 -30.46 -24.51
N GLY A 1100 11.42 -30.12 -24.60
CA GLY A 1100 12.50 -30.95 -24.11
C GLY A 1100 12.37 -31.22 -22.62
N ALA A 1101 12.09 -30.21 -21.79
CA ALA A 1101 11.92 -30.39 -20.36
C ALA A 1101 10.76 -31.34 -20.00
N CYS A 1102 9.69 -31.38 -20.81
CA CYS A 1102 8.60 -32.35 -20.70
C CYS A 1102 8.95 -33.75 -21.26
N GLY A 1103 10.05 -33.89 -21.98
CA GLY A 1103 10.43 -35.12 -22.68
C GLY A 1103 9.66 -35.36 -23.97
N PHE A 1104 9.12 -34.32 -24.61
CA PHE A 1104 8.46 -34.49 -25.90
C PHE A 1104 9.51 -34.49 -27.03
N PRO A 1105 9.51 -35.50 -27.92
CA PRO A 1105 10.27 -35.40 -29.17
C PRO A 1105 9.65 -34.33 -30.06
N VAL A 1106 10.47 -33.66 -30.88
CA VAL A 1106 10.04 -32.46 -31.62
C VAL A 1106 10.33 -32.57 -33.12
N VAL A 1107 9.32 -32.23 -33.93
CA VAL A 1107 9.49 -31.87 -35.35
C VAL A 1107 9.35 -30.35 -35.47
N CYS A 1108 10.33 -29.68 -36.07
CA CYS A 1108 10.37 -28.23 -36.17
C CYS A 1108 10.76 -27.73 -37.57
N SER A 1109 10.44 -26.47 -37.87
CA SER A 1109 10.88 -25.83 -39.11
C SER A 1109 12.40 -25.74 -39.19
N ASP A 1110 12.96 -25.93 -40.38
CA ASP A 1110 14.35 -25.61 -40.72
C ASP A 1110 14.54 -24.09 -40.76
N ASN A 1111 14.63 -23.49 -39.58
CA ASN A 1111 14.73 -22.04 -39.35
C ASN A 1111 15.96 -21.75 -38.46
N ARG A 1112 16.57 -20.56 -38.63
CA ARG A 1112 17.74 -20.11 -37.85
C ARG A 1112 17.54 -20.24 -36.34
N ALA A 1113 16.34 -19.98 -35.83
CA ALA A 1113 16.00 -20.13 -34.41
C ALA A 1113 16.23 -21.55 -33.85
N TYR A 1114 16.23 -22.57 -34.72
CA TYR A 1114 16.40 -23.98 -34.37
C TYR A 1114 17.68 -24.59 -35.00
N ALA A 1115 18.61 -23.77 -35.47
CA ALA A 1115 19.84 -24.22 -36.14
C ALA A 1115 20.88 -24.87 -35.20
N GLY A 1116 20.64 -24.87 -33.87
CA GLY A 1116 21.55 -25.39 -32.85
C GLY A 1116 21.69 -26.93 -32.81
N ASP A 1117 22.26 -27.41 -31.70
CA ASP A 1117 22.64 -28.81 -31.43
C ASP A 1117 21.61 -29.60 -30.61
N LEU A 1118 20.50 -28.97 -30.21
CA LEU A 1118 19.39 -29.65 -29.55
C LEU A 1118 18.78 -30.75 -30.45
N PRO A 1119 18.58 -31.98 -29.96
CA PRO A 1119 17.96 -33.06 -30.73
C PRO A 1119 16.54 -32.71 -31.18
N ALA A 1120 16.34 -32.53 -32.49
CA ALA A 1120 15.03 -32.31 -33.10
C ALA A 1120 15.04 -32.70 -34.59
N THR A 1121 13.89 -33.12 -35.11
CA THR A 1121 13.71 -33.40 -36.54
C THR A 1121 13.35 -32.11 -37.27
N ARG A 1122 14.32 -31.53 -38.00
CA ARG A 1122 14.15 -30.29 -38.77
C ARG A 1122 13.62 -30.58 -40.17
N VAL A 1123 12.60 -29.84 -40.59
CA VAL A 1123 11.98 -30.00 -41.92
C VAL A 1123 11.84 -28.67 -42.64
N LYS A 1124 11.99 -28.69 -43.96
CA LYS A 1124 11.63 -27.52 -44.78
C LYS A 1124 10.12 -27.31 -44.69
N ASN A 1125 9.67 -26.06 -44.74
CA ASN A 1125 8.25 -25.68 -44.65
C ASN A 1125 7.44 -26.04 -45.92
N ARG A 1126 7.52 -27.30 -46.37
CA ARG A 1126 6.69 -27.86 -47.44
C ARG A 1126 5.82 -28.94 -46.82
N PHE A 1127 4.54 -28.98 -47.21
CA PHE A 1127 3.55 -29.96 -46.73
C PHE A 1127 4.09 -31.40 -46.67
N ARG A 1128 4.75 -31.84 -47.76
CA ARG A 1128 5.29 -33.19 -47.89
C ARG A 1128 6.34 -33.52 -46.82
N ASP A 1129 7.26 -32.60 -46.52
CA ASP A 1129 8.34 -32.86 -45.57
C ASP A 1129 7.81 -33.00 -44.14
N TRP A 1130 6.82 -32.17 -43.77
CA TRP A 1130 6.14 -32.28 -42.47
C TRP A 1130 5.39 -33.60 -42.33
N VAL A 1131 4.61 -34.01 -43.34
CA VAL A 1131 3.87 -35.28 -43.31
C VAL A 1131 4.82 -36.49 -43.26
N GLU A 1132 5.89 -36.49 -44.06
CA GLU A 1132 6.88 -37.58 -44.06
C GLU A 1132 7.61 -37.68 -42.72
N ALA A 1133 8.01 -36.55 -42.12
CA ALA A 1133 8.66 -36.55 -40.81
C ALA A 1133 7.74 -37.02 -39.69
N ILE A 1134 6.48 -36.58 -39.67
CA ILE A 1134 5.51 -37.03 -38.66
C ILE A 1134 5.27 -38.55 -38.82
N ARG A 1135 4.99 -39.03 -40.05
CA ARG A 1135 4.79 -40.48 -40.28
C ARG A 1135 6.02 -41.31 -39.95
N MET A 1136 7.23 -40.80 -40.15
CA MET A 1136 8.48 -41.44 -39.74
C MET A 1136 8.54 -41.64 -38.22
N HIS A 1137 8.16 -40.62 -37.44
CA HIS A 1137 8.07 -40.74 -35.99
C HIS A 1137 6.96 -41.71 -35.52
N LEU A 1138 5.79 -41.67 -36.18
CA LEU A 1138 4.67 -42.55 -35.85
C LEU A 1138 4.97 -44.04 -36.16
N ALA A 1139 5.87 -44.31 -37.11
CA ALA A 1139 6.25 -45.68 -37.49
C ALA A 1139 7.12 -46.38 -36.42
N ASP A 1140 7.88 -45.63 -35.61
CA ASP A 1140 8.68 -46.15 -34.50
C ASP A 1140 8.58 -45.22 -33.28
N LEU A 1141 7.55 -45.46 -32.47
CA LEU A 1141 7.30 -44.68 -31.25
C LEU A 1141 8.33 -44.95 -30.14
N ASP A 1142 9.07 -46.06 -30.19
CA ASP A 1142 10.14 -46.34 -29.22
C ASP A 1142 11.38 -45.49 -29.54
N ALA A 1143 11.76 -45.40 -30.82
CA ALA A 1143 12.82 -44.49 -31.26
C ALA A 1143 12.45 -43.02 -31.02
N THR A 1144 11.20 -42.66 -31.32
CA THR A 1144 10.68 -41.32 -31.08
C THR A 1144 10.73 -40.95 -29.59
N ALA A 1145 10.32 -41.85 -28.70
CA ALA A 1145 10.44 -41.65 -27.25
C ALA A 1145 11.89 -41.43 -26.80
N ARG A 1146 12.85 -42.22 -27.31
CA ARG A 1146 14.28 -42.05 -27.00
C ARG A 1146 14.81 -40.67 -27.42
N MET A 1147 14.38 -40.15 -28.57
CA MET A 1147 14.75 -38.79 -29.00
C MET A 1147 14.20 -37.71 -28.04
N GLY A 1148 12.98 -37.90 -27.54
CA GLY A 1148 12.41 -37.00 -26.53
C GLY A 1148 13.16 -37.05 -25.19
N ASP A 1149 13.60 -38.23 -24.77
CA ASP A 1149 14.43 -38.41 -23.58
C ASP A 1149 15.82 -37.79 -23.75
N GLU A 1150 16.47 -37.95 -24.91
CA GLU A 1150 17.76 -37.32 -25.22
C GLU A 1150 17.66 -35.79 -25.20
N LEU A 1151 16.61 -35.22 -25.81
CA LEU A 1151 16.37 -33.78 -25.77
C LEU A 1151 16.17 -33.29 -24.34
N ARG A 1152 15.39 -34.00 -23.51
CA ARG A 1152 15.19 -33.66 -22.09
C ARG A 1152 16.51 -33.63 -21.33
N ASP A 1153 17.30 -34.67 -21.49
CA ASP A 1153 18.55 -34.82 -20.75
C ASP A 1153 19.55 -33.73 -21.16
N ARG A 1154 19.59 -33.35 -22.46
CA ARG A 1154 20.37 -32.20 -22.95
C ARG A 1154 19.90 -30.87 -22.35
N VAL A 1155 18.59 -30.61 -22.35
CA VAL A 1155 18.03 -29.37 -21.80
C VAL A 1155 18.32 -29.26 -20.30
N ARG A 1156 18.14 -30.34 -19.54
CA ARG A 1156 18.42 -30.37 -18.10
C ARG A 1156 19.90 -30.19 -17.76
N ALA A 1157 20.80 -30.70 -18.61
CA ALA A 1157 22.23 -30.58 -18.40
C ALA A 1157 22.75 -29.18 -18.77
N GLU A 1158 22.30 -28.62 -19.89
CA GLU A 1158 23.00 -27.49 -20.54
C GLU A 1158 22.17 -26.20 -20.66
N TRP A 1159 20.85 -26.24 -20.45
CA TRP A 1159 19.95 -25.09 -20.73
C TRP A 1159 19.16 -24.60 -19.51
N MET A 1160 19.58 -25.00 -18.31
CA MET A 1160 18.99 -24.56 -17.04
C MET A 1160 19.67 -23.28 -16.50
N LEU A 1161 18.94 -22.43 -15.78
CA LEU A 1161 19.42 -21.25 -15.05
C LEU A 1161 20.22 -21.64 -13.79
N GLN A 1162 21.35 -22.30 -13.98
CA GLN A 1162 22.25 -22.73 -12.90
C GLN A 1162 23.69 -22.80 -13.40
N GLY A 1163 24.67 -22.82 -12.48
CA GLY A 1163 26.09 -22.90 -12.82
C GLY A 1163 26.54 -21.80 -13.78
N ASP A 1164 27.32 -22.17 -14.79
CA ASP A 1164 27.92 -21.24 -15.77
C ASP A 1164 26.88 -20.46 -16.58
N ASN A 1165 25.70 -21.04 -16.82
CA ASN A 1165 24.60 -20.35 -17.49
C ASN A 1165 24.12 -19.15 -16.66
N LEU A 1166 23.94 -19.35 -15.34
CA LEU A 1166 23.52 -18.28 -14.45
C LEU A 1166 24.62 -17.21 -14.32
N GLN A 1167 25.89 -17.62 -14.29
CA GLN A 1167 27.04 -16.69 -14.29
C GLN A 1167 27.13 -15.86 -15.58
N THR A 1168 26.72 -16.43 -16.72
CA THR A 1168 26.65 -15.70 -17.99
C THR A 1168 25.55 -14.64 -17.95
N TRP A 1169 24.39 -14.97 -17.40
CA TRP A 1169 23.32 -14.00 -17.14
C TRP A 1169 23.75 -12.89 -16.18
N HIS A 1170 24.43 -13.25 -15.10
CA HIS A 1170 24.98 -12.30 -14.14
C HIS A 1170 25.92 -11.29 -14.82
N ARG A 1171 26.92 -11.77 -15.57
CA ARG A 1171 27.84 -10.89 -16.31
C ARG A 1171 27.14 -10.05 -17.38
N ALA A 1172 26.08 -10.55 -18.01
CA ALA A 1172 25.33 -9.77 -19.00
C ALA A 1172 24.68 -8.52 -18.38
N TRP A 1173 24.29 -8.58 -17.11
CA TRP A 1173 23.62 -7.48 -16.41
C TRP A 1173 24.54 -6.55 -15.64
N GLN A 1174 25.73 -7.03 -15.26
CA GLN A 1174 26.69 -6.25 -14.47
C GLN A 1174 27.68 -5.49 -15.35
N PRO A 1175 28.27 -4.38 -14.88
CA PRO A 1175 29.47 -3.81 -15.50
C PRO A 1175 30.61 -4.84 -15.56
N ASP A 1176 31.53 -4.68 -16.52
CA ASP A 1176 32.64 -5.62 -16.78
C ASP A 1176 33.72 -5.64 -15.68
#